data_AF-A0AAZ3P7W0-F1
#
_entry.id   AF-A0AAZ3P7W0-F1
#
_cell.length_a   1.000
_cell.length_b   1.000
_cell.length_c   1.000
_cell.angle_alpha   90.00
_cell.angle_beta   90.00
_cell.angle_gamma   90.00
#
_symmetry.space_group_name_H-M   'P 1'
#
loop_
_entity.id
_entity.type
_entity.pdbx_description
1 polymer ?
#
loop_
_entity_poly.entity_id
_entity_poly.type
_entity_poly.pdbx_seq_one_letter_code
_entity_poly.pdbx_strand_id
1 'polypeptide(L)'
;LLYLPYRSAMRMLTGSCYISPYRFLLYLPLQVGYENANRFLLYLPLQVGYENANRFLLYLPLQVGYENAGTVEFLVDKHGKHYFIEVNSRLQVEHTVTEEVTDVDLVHAQLRVCEGRSLPELGLTQETIRVNGCAIQCRVTTEDPARGFQPDTGRLEVFRSGEGMGIRLDSASAFPGAVISPHYDSLLVKVIASGKDMSTAAAKMHRALSEFRVRGVKTNIPFLQNVLSNHQFLHSTVDTQFIDENQNLFIMKPVQNRAQKLLHYLGHVMVNGPTTPIPVKAKPSSIDPVIPTVPMGEPSLGFRDVLLREGPEGFAKAVRAHPGLLFMDTTFRDAHQSLLATRVRTHDLKKIAPYVSHNFNNLFSLENWGGATFDVAMRFLYECPWKRLQELRTLVPNVPFQMLLRGANAVGYTNYPDNAVFKFCEVAKENGMDIFRVFDSLNYLPNMILGMEAAGRAGGVVEAAISYTGDVSDPMRQKYSLAYYVKLTEELMKAGTHVLCIKDMAGLLKPESSRILISALRDRYPDVPIHVHTHDTAGAGVAAMLACAEAGADVVDVAVDSMAGMTSQPSMGAMVACTKGTKLDTGIALEKVFDYSEYWEVTRGLYAPFDCTATMKSGNADVYENEIPGGQYTNLHFQAHSMGLGNKFKQVKKSYSEANKLLGDLIKVTPSSKIVGDLAQFMVQNNLTREEVEEKADELSFPLSVVEFLQGHIGIPHGGFPEPFRTRVLKSLPRIEGRPGATLPPLDFDALEAGLRLLHGDDITQEDVMSAAMYPKVFQEYKEFTGSFGPVDCLSTRLFLDGPKIAEEFQVEIERGKTLHIKALAVGDLNKTGQRGVFFELNGQLRSVLVKDNVAMKEMKFHPKALKSVRGQVGAPMPGKVIEVKVEPGQKVEKGQPLCVLSAMKMETVVNSPLTGVVTVIHVDTDNSLEGDDLILEITAEE
;
A
#
# COMPACT_ATOMS: atom_id res chain seq x y z
N LEU A 1 0.24 -20.75 56.83
CA LEU A 1 1.40 -20.87 55.91
C LEU A 1 0.96 -20.69 54.44
N LEU A 2 0.01 -19.79 54.16
CA LEU A 2 -0.57 -19.55 52.82
C LEU A 2 -1.03 -18.08 52.74
N TYR A 3 -0.13 -17.13 52.48
CA TYR A 3 -0.48 -15.70 52.30
C TYR A 3 0.63 -14.90 51.59
N LEU A 4 1.19 -15.48 50.51
CA LEU A 4 2.38 -14.93 49.82
C LEU A 4 2.28 -14.64 48.30
N PRO A 5 1.31 -15.15 47.49
CA PRO A 5 1.34 -14.91 46.04
C PRO A 5 0.63 -13.62 45.56
N TYR A 6 -0.20 -12.96 46.38
CA TYR A 6 -1.05 -11.84 45.92
C TYR A 6 -0.36 -10.46 45.85
N ARG A 7 0.86 -10.30 46.38
CA ARG A 7 1.53 -8.97 46.42
C ARG A 7 2.12 -8.51 45.08
N SER A 8 2.29 -9.40 44.10
CA SER A 8 3.00 -9.09 42.85
C SER A 8 2.12 -8.44 41.79
N ALA A 9 0.86 -8.87 41.65
CA ALA A 9 -0.06 -8.37 40.62
C ALA A 9 -0.54 -6.93 40.90
N MET A 10 -0.78 -6.60 42.17
CA MET A 10 -1.38 -5.32 42.59
C MET A 10 -0.50 -4.08 42.33
N ARG A 11 0.81 -4.28 42.08
CA ARG A 11 1.77 -3.22 41.73
C ARG A 11 1.80 -2.85 40.25
N MET A 12 1.33 -3.70 39.34
CA MET A 12 1.35 -3.42 37.89
C MET A 12 0.05 -2.76 37.39
N LEU A 13 -1.09 -2.99 38.05
CA LEU A 13 -2.40 -2.57 37.55
C LEU A 13 -2.90 -1.21 38.07
N THR A 14 -2.26 -0.66 39.11
CA THR A 14 -2.65 0.60 39.77
C THR A 14 -1.83 1.82 39.30
N GLY A 15 -1.01 1.66 38.26
CA GLY A 15 0.02 2.64 37.90
C GLY A 15 -0.43 3.81 37.00
N SER A 16 -1.45 3.64 36.16
CA SER A 16 -1.56 4.41 34.90
C SER A 16 -2.39 5.70 34.98
N CYS A 17 -3.53 5.68 35.70
CA CYS A 17 -4.49 6.78 35.75
C CYS A 17 -4.97 7.01 37.19
N TYR A 18 -4.67 8.17 37.78
CA TYR A 18 -5.12 8.54 39.12
C TYR A 18 -6.28 9.53 39.04
N ILE A 19 -7.47 9.09 39.45
CA ILE A 19 -8.50 10.01 39.96
C ILE A 19 -8.29 10.10 41.47
N SER A 20 -8.29 11.31 42.02
CA SER A 20 -8.68 11.51 43.42
C SER A 20 -10.11 12.06 43.46
N PRO A 21 -11.12 11.21 43.71
CA PRO A 21 -12.33 11.67 44.37
C PRO A 21 -12.16 11.59 45.90
N TYR A 22 -11.26 10.72 46.41
CA TYR A 22 -11.13 10.38 47.84
C TYR A 22 -9.69 10.01 48.29
N ARG A 23 -8.66 10.79 47.94
CA ARG A 23 -7.33 10.73 48.56
C ARG A 23 -6.74 12.14 48.73
N PHE A 24 -6.65 12.63 49.96
CA PHE A 24 -6.10 13.97 50.24
C PHE A 24 -5.45 14.10 51.65
N LEU A 25 -4.36 14.88 51.77
CA LEU A 25 -3.63 15.28 53.00
C LEU A 25 -3.96 16.77 53.36
N LEU A 26 -3.87 17.23 54.64
CA LEU A 26 -4.09 18.60 55.25
C LEU A 26 -5.51 19.04 55.94
N TYR A 27 -5.69 19.25 57.30
CA TYR A 27 -6.79 18.97 58.37
C TYR A 27 -6.41 19.10 59.90
N LEU A 28 -7.16 19.83 60.77
CA LEU A 28 -7.10 19.90 62.27
C LEU A 28 -8.45 20.51 62.81
N PRO A 29 -8.69 20.90 64.11
CA PRO A 29 -8.13 20.55 65.45
C PRO A 29 -9.21 20.24 66.56
N LEU A 30 -8.82 19.83 67.80
CA LEU A 30 -8.97 20.57 69.10
C LEU A 30 -8.86 19.71 70.43
N GLN A 31 -8.15 20.27 71.44
CA GLN A 31 -8.13 20.01 72.91
C GLN A 31 -8.10 18.56 73.50
N VAL A 32 -6.91 18.16 74.00
CA VAL A 32 -6.57 18.10 75.46
C VAL A 32 -5.08 18.49 75.58
N GLY A 33 -4.70 19.24 76.61
CA GLY A 33 -3.36 19.86 76.70
C GLY A 33 -2.25 18.95 77.24
N TYR A 34 -1.03 19.15 76.71
CA TYR A 34 0.25 19.08 77.43
C TYR A 34 1.30 19.90 76.66
N GLU A 35 2.29 20.46 77.35
CA GLU A 35 3.23 21.45 76.83
C GLU A 35 4.29 20.83 75.88
N ASN A 36 4.27 21.20 74.59
CA ASN A 36 5.44 21.24 73.69
C ASN A 36 5.09 21.93 72.36
N ALA A 37 5.70 23.08 72.07
CA ALA A 37 5.18 24.05 71.09
C ALA A 37 5.56 23.82 69.60
N ASN A 38 6.24 22.72 69.25
CA ASN A 38 6.82 22.52 67.91
C ASN A 38 6.13 21.45 67.05
N ARG A 39 4.87 21.08 67.35
CA ARG A 39 4.16 20.00 66.64
C ARG A 39 2.82 20.47 66.07
N PHE A 40 2.79 20.68 64.75
CA PHE A 40 1.60 21.01 63.96
C PHE A 40 1.43 19.97 62.85
N LEU A 41 0.19 19.59 62.54
CA LEU A 41 -0.14 18.50 61.61
C LEU A 41 -1.41 18.84 60.82
N LEU A 42 -1.61 18.22 59.66
CA LEU A 42 -2.72 18.51 58.75
C LEU A 42 -3.18 17.16 58.01
N TYR A 43 -4.48 16.80 57.84
CA TYR A 43 -5.11 15.73 56.94
C TYR A 43 -6.35 16.21 56.05
N LEU A 44 -6.52 16.05 54.73
CA LEU A 44 -7.64 16.76 54.01
C LEU A 44 -8.99 16.02 54.20
N PRO A 45 -10.13 16.74 54.12
CA PRO A 45 -11.42 16.21 54.53
C PRO A 45 -12.04 15.47 53.36
N LEU A 46 -12.54 14.28 53.66
CA LEU A 46 -13.47 13.59 52.77
C LEU A 46 -14.82 14.34 52.75
N GLN A 47 -15.57 14.20 51.66
CA GLN A 47 -16.89 14.82 51.48
C GLN A 47 -17.87 14.49 52.63
N VAL A 48 -18.97 15.25 52.70
CA VAL A 48 -20.07 15.05 53.66
C VAL A 48 -20.49 13.57 53.68
N GLY A 49 -20.33 12.93 54.85
CA GLY A 49 -20.61 11.50 55.06
C GLY A 49 -19.45 10.66 55.64
N TYR A 50 -18.21 11.17 55.62
CA TYR A 50 -17.00 10.42 55.99
C TYR A 50 -16.33 10.83 57.33
N GLU A 51 -17.10 11.39 58.26
CA GLU A 51 -16.61 12.05 59.49
C GLU A 51 -15.70 11.17 60.38
N ASN A 52 -15.94 9.86 60.43
CA ASN A 52 -15.12 8.92 61.19
C ASN A 52 -13.76 8.62 60.54
N ALA A 53 -13.65 8.64 59.21
CA ALA A 53 -12.38 8.49 58.50
C ALA A 53 -11.47 9.70 58.75
N ASN A 54 -12.06 10.90 58.67
CA ASN A 54 -11.43 12.17 58.99
C ASN A 54 -10.85 12.20 60.42
N ARG A 55 -11.52 11.53 61.39
CA ARG A 55 -10.99 11.35 62.76
C ARG A 55 -9.81 10.37 62.84
N PHE A 56 -9.83 9.27 62.07
CA PHE A 56 -8.74 8.29 62.09
C PHE A 56 -7.46 8.80 61.41
N LEU A 57 -7.62 9.62 60.36
CA LEU A 57 -6.54 10.36 59.68
C LEU A 57 -5.73 11.27 60.63
N LEU A 58 -6.37 11.85 61.65
CA LEU A 58 -5.70 12.62 62.72
C LEU A 58 -5.00 11.75 63.76
N TYR A 59 -5.69 10.70 64.23
CA TYR A 59 -5.30 10.00 65.45
C TYR A 59 -3.97 9.27 65.29
N LEU A 60 -3.80 8.50 64.21
CA LEU A 60 -2.62 7.65 64.04
C LEU A 60 -1.30 8.46 63.94
N PRO A 61 -1.16 9.51 63.11
CA PRO A 61 0.10 10.27 63.00
C PRO A 61 0.45 11.05 64.27
N LEU A 62 -0.53 11.59 64.98
CA LEU A 62 -0.31 12.34 66.24
C LEU A 62 0.18 11.42 67.38
N GLN A 63 -0.38 10.20 67.48
CA GLN A 63 0.04 9.23 68.50
C GLN A 63 1.48 8.72 68.30
N VAL A 64 1.96 8.65 67.05
CA VAL A 64 3.34 8.21 66.74
C VAL A 64 4.34 9.36 66.60
N GLY A 65 3.88 10.63 66.68
CA GLY A 65 4.74 11.80 66.50
C GLY A 65 5.32 11.89 65.08
N TYR A 66 4.49 11.69 64.05
CA TYR A 66 4.92 11.69 62.66
C TYR A 66 5.51 13.04 62.22
N GLU A 67 6.62 13.01 61.48
CA GLU A 67 7.34 14.19 60.98
C GLU A 67 7.51 14.14 59.45
N ASN A 68 7.66 15.31 58.82
CA ASN A 68 7.74 15.48 57.36
C ASN A 68 6.45 15.07 56.61
N ALA A 69 6.50 14.88 55.28
CA ALA A 69 5.34 14.44 54.49
C ALA A 69 5.15 12.92 54.53
N GLY A 70 3.90 12.48 54.51
CA GLY A 70 3.53 11.07 54.43
C GLY A 70 2.03 10.91 54.19
N THR A 71 1.64 9.80 53.55
CA THR A 71 0.24 9.56 53.17
C THR A 71 -0.33 8.36 53.89
N VAL A 72 -1.53 8.50 54.45
CA VAL A 72 -2.29 7.41 55.08
C VAL A 72 -3.31 6.90 54.07
N GLU A 73 -3.28 5.60 53.78
CA GLU A 73 -4.15 4.99 52.78
C GLU A 73 -5.30 4.20 53.41
N PHE A 74 -6.46 4.28 52.76
CA PHE A 74 -7.69 3.56 53.13
C PHE A 74 -8.32 2.90 51.89
N LEU A 75 -8.99 1.77 52.11
CA LEU A 75 -10.04 1.27 51.22
C LEU A 75 -11.39 1.78 51.71
N VAL A 76 -12.30 2.10 50.80
CA VAL A 76 -13.66 2.57 51.09
C VAL A 76 -14.65 1.67 50.39
N ASP A 77 -15.67 1.18 51.11
CA ASP A 77 -16.75 0.39 50.52
C ASP A 77 -17.96 1.23 50.08
N LYS A 78 -18.86 0.64 49.29
CA LYS A 78 -20.09 1.26 48.77
C LYS A 78 -21.08 1.76 49.85
N HIS A 79 -20.83 1.48 51.13
CA HIS A 79 -21.62 1.95 52.26
C HIS A 79 -20.89 3.06 53.05
N GLY A 80 -19.77 3.57 52.53
CA GLY A 80 -18.97 4.63 53.14
C GLY A 80 -18.09 4.16 54.31
N LYS A 81 -18.00 2.85 54.57
CA LYS A 81 -17.07 2.35 55.59
C LYS A 81 -15.66 2.37 55.02
N HIS A 82 -14.71 2.70 55.88
CA HIS A 82 -13.30 2.90 55.54
C HIS A 82 -12.45 1.94 56.36
N TYR A 83 -11.42 1.40 55.71
CA TYR A 83 -10.53 0.40 56.28
C TYR A 83 -9.09 0.85 56.02
N PHE A 84 -8.35 1.16 57.08
CA PHE A 84 -6.93 1.54 56.99
C PHE A 84 -6.12 0.38 56.36
N ILE A 85 -5.21 0.71 55.44
CA ILE A 85 -4.33 -0.29 54.81
C ILE A 85 -2.83 -0.05 55.08
N GLU A 86 -2.31 1.16 54.89
CA GLU A 86 -0.89 1.47 55.11
C GLU A 86 -0.61 2.97 55.33
N VAL A 87 0.61 3.28 55.76
CA VAL A 87 1.18 4.64 55.74
C VAL A 87 2.41 4.64 54.84
N ASN A 88 2.37 5.41 53.77
CA ASN A 88 3.54 5.73 52.95
C ASN A 88 4.31 6.87 53.63
N SER A 89 5.38 6.53 54.36
CA SER A 89 6.17 7.49 55.15
C SER A 89 7.16 8.34 54.31
N ARG A 90 6.66 8.88 53.20
CA ARG A 90 7.40 9.64 52.17
C ARG A 90 6.42 10.37 51.26
N LEU A 91 6.95 11.24 50.41
CA LEU A 91 6.20 11.79 49.26
C LEU A 91 5.76 10.67 48.30
N GLN A 92 4.53 10.76 47.80
CA GLN A 92 4.01 9.90 46.74
C GLN A 92 4.18 10.54 45.35
N VAL A 93 4.01 9.77 44.28
CA VAL A 93 4.29 10.27 42.91
C VAL A 93 3.21 11.25 42.45
N GLU A 94 2.00 11.03 42.94
CA GLU A 94 0.75 11.76 42.82
C GLU A 94 0.60 12.97 43.77
N HIS A 95 1.65 13.37 44.51
CA HIS A 95 1.61 14.59 45.34
C HIS A 95 1.16 15.83 44.53
N THR A 96 1.56 15.88 43.26
CA THR A 96 1.25 16.91 42.27
C THR A 96 -0.23 17.24 42.14
N VAL A 97 -1.16 16.26 42.23
CA VAL A 97 -2.60 16.57 42.17
C VAL A 97 -3.10 17.24 43.45
N THR A 98 -2.40 17.07 44.57
CA THR A 98 -2.68 17.81 45.81
C THR A 98 -2.15 19.23 45.71
N GLU A 99 -0.94 19.42 45.18
CA GLU A 99 -0.37 20.77 44.94
C GLU A 99 -1.28 21.61 44.03
N GLU A 100 -1.72 21.06 42.89
CA GLU A 100 -2.57 21.74 41.90
C GLU A 100 -3.97 22.16 42.40
N VAL A 101 -4.45 21.58 43.51
CA VAL A 101 -5.76 21.95 44.10
C VAL A 101 -5.64 22.65 45.44
N THR A 102 -4.46 22.72 46.05
CA THR A 102 -4.23 23.40 47.35
C THR A 102 -3.34 24.62 47.25
N ASP A 103 -2.65 24.82 46.12
CA ASP A 103 -1.62 25.83 45.92
C ASP A 103 -0.42 25.70 46.90
N VAL A 104 -0.25 24.52 47.52
CA VAL A 104 0.85 24.18 48.44
C VAL A 104 1.93 23.38 47.71
N ASP A 105 3.16 23.92 47.62
CA ASP A 105 4.35 23.18 47.19
C ASP A 105 4.81 22.24 48.32
N LEU A 106 4.52 20.94 48.16
CA LEU A 106 4.79 19.92 49.15
C LEU A 106 6.29 19.59 49.20
N VAL A 107 6.99 19.62 48.06
CA VAL A 107 8.44 19.36 47.99
C VAL A 107 9.22 20.43 48.74
N HIS A 108 8.88 21.71 48.53
CA HIS A 108 9.46 22.82 49.25
C HIS A 108 9.11 22.76 50.74
N ALA A 109 7.86 22.45 51.10
CA ALA A 109 7.46 22.28 52.50
C ALA A 109 8.28 21.17 53.21
N GLN A 110 8.51 20.03 52.56
CA GLN A 110 9.36 18.96 53.11
C GLN A 110 10.77 19.44 53.42
N LEU A 111 11.39 20.21 52.51
CA LEU A 111 12.73 20.76 52.71
C LEU A 111 12.76 21.75 53.89
N ARG A 112 11.76 22.65 53.97
CA ARG A 112 11.67 23.63 55.06
C ARG A 112 11.42 23.01 56.43
N VAL A 113 10.64 21.92 56.50
CA VAL A 113 10.47 21.15 57.74
C VAL A 113 11.79 20.49 58.15
N CYS A 114 12.59 19.98 57.19
CA CYS A 114 13.94 19.48 57.47
C CYS A 114 14.94 20.58 57.91
N GLU A 115 14.74 21.84 57.50
CA GLU A 115 15.47 23.00 58.04
C GLU A 115 15.04 23.39 59.48
N GLY A 116 14.06 22.68 60.05
CA GLY A 116 13.54 22.94 61.40
C GLY A 116 12.43 23.99 61.49
N ARG A 117 11.87 24.44 60.36
CA ARG A 117 10.70 25.35 60.37
C ARG A 117 9.41 24.61 60.67
N SER A 118 8.56 25.24 61.48
CA SER A 118 7.21 24.77 61.76
C SER A 118 6.25 25.11 60.61
N LEU A 119 5.15 24.35 60.47
CA LEU A 119 4.15 24.59 59.42
C LEU A 119 3.53 26.00 59.46
N PRO A 120 3.21 26.60 60.63
CA PRO A 120 2.73 27.99 60.70
C PRO A 120 3.74 29.03 60.18
N GLU A 121 5.06 28.81 60.37
CA GLU A 121 6.11 29.68 59.80
C GLU A 121 6.22 29.59 58.27
N LEU A 122 5.61 28.57 57.67
CA LEU A 122 5.47 28.41 56.22
C LEU A 122 4.13 28.96 55.69
N GLY A 123 3.31 29.56 56.57
CA GLY A 123 1.93 29.97 56.24
C GLY A 123 0.94 28.81 56.13
N LEU A 124 1.37 27.58 56.48
CA LEU A 124 0.56 26.37 56.39
C LEU A 124 -0.19 26.14 57.70
N THR A 125 -1.26 26.91 57.90
CA THR A 125 -2.29 26.65 58.92
C THR A 125 -3.49 25.95 58.31
N GLN A 126 -4.38 25.40 59.14
CA GLN A 126 -5.44 24.61 58.55
C GLN A 126 -6.57 25.43 57.93
N GLU A 127 -6.92 26.49 58.63
CA GLU A 127 -8.00 27.40 58.30
C GLU A 127 -7.75 28.11 56.95
N THR A 128 -6.49 28.10 56.50
CA THR A 128 -6.03 28.63 55.21
C THR A 128 -6.05 27.62 54.06
N ILE A 129 -5.99 26.31 54.31
CA ILE A 129 -5.91 25.30 53.24
C ILE A 129 -7.30 24.98 52.69
N ARG A 130 -7.41 25.03 51.35
CA ARG A 130 -8.66 24.83 50.61
C ARG A 130 -8.43 23.92 49.41
N VAL A 131 -9.49 23.28 48.93
CA VAL A 131 -9.49 22.51 47.69
C VAL A 131 -10.13 23.35 46.59
N ASN A 132 -9.32 23.77 45.63
CA ASN A 132 -9.68 24.64 44.51
C ASN A 132 -9.87 23.77 43.25
N GLY A 133 -11.10 23.34 42.98
CA GLY A 133 -11.44 22.56 41.78
C GLY A 133 -11.00 21.09 41.87
N CYS A 134 -10.42 20.57 40.78
CA CYS A 134 -10.06 19.17 40.61
C CYS A 134 -8.79 19.03 39.75
N ALA A 135 -7.93 18.07 40.08
CA ALA A 135 -6.75 17.71 39.29
C ALA A 135 -6.68 16.20 39.05
N ILE A 136 -6.20 15.82 37.86
CA ILE A 136 -6.02 14.44 37.41
C ILE A 136 -4.55 14.24 37.05
N GLN A 137 -3.96 13.10 37.43
CA GLN A 137 -2.63 12.69 36.96
C GLN A 137 -2.71 11.43 36.10
N CYS A 138 -2.13 11.51 34.91
CA CYS A 138 -1.87 10.38 34.03
C CYS A 138 -0.35 10.14 33.96
N ARG A 139 0.08 8.89 34.07
CA ARG A 139 1.48 8.50 33.86
C ARG A 139 1.62 7.95 32.44
N VAL A 140 2.30 8.70 31.58
CA VAL A 140 2.63 8.22 30.23
C VAL A 140 3.85 7.32 30.36
N THR A 141 3.68 6.05 30.04
CA THR A 141 4.71 5.00 30.15
C THR A 141 5.03 4.40 28.78
N THR A 142 6.09 3.59 28.68
CA THR A 142 6.37 2.75 27.49
C THR A 142 5.60 1.43 27.45
N GLU A 143 4.67 1.21 28.38
CA GLU A 143 3.88 -0.02 28.45
C GLU A 143 2.94 -0.13 27.24
N ASP A 144 2.97 -1.27 26.54
CA ASP A 144 2.06 -1.55 25.43
C ASP A 144 0.80 -2.27 25.95
N PRO A 145 -0.38 -1.61 26.03
CA PRO A 145 -1.57 -2.25 26.56
C PRO A 145 -2.07 -3.41 25.67
N ALA A 146 -1.72 -3.42 24.38
CA ALA A 146 -2.07 -4.51 23.46
C ALA A 146 -1.24 -5.79 23.72
N ARG A 147 -0.16 -5.67 24.51
CA ARG A 147 0.70 -6.78 24.94
C ARG A 147 0.66 -7.00 26.46
N GLY A 148 -0.46 -6.66 27.10
CA GLY A 148 -0.62 -6.82 28.54
C GLY A 148 0.29 -5.90 29.36
N PHE A 149 0.49 -4.67 28.90
CA PHE A 149 1.34 -3.64 29.53
C PHE A 149 2.83 -4.02 29.66
N GLN A 150 3.35 -4.87 28.77
CA GLN A 150 4.81 -5.09 28.68
C GLN A 150 5.52 -3.77 28.37
N PRO A 151 6.52 -3.33 29.16
CA PRO A 151 7.32 -2.14 28.86
C PRO A 151 8.12 -2.30 27.57
N ASP A 152 7.91 -1.37 26.63
CA ASP A 152 8.72 -1.26 25.42
C ASP A 152 10.03 -0.50 25.70
N THR A 153 11.05 -0.76 24.89
CA THR A 153 12.40 -0.20 25.06
C THR A 153 13.01 0.16 23.72
N GLY A 154 13.94 1.12 23.73
CA GLY A 154 14.55 1.61 22.49
C GLY A 154 14.72 3.12 22.47
N ARG A 155 15.00 3.66 21.28
CA ARG A 155 15.30 5.07 21.08
C ARG A 155 14.04 5.87 20.80
N LEU A 156 13.81 6.97 21.52
CA LEU A 156 12.77 7.93 21.20
C LEU A 156 13.13 8.67 19.89
N GLU A 157 12.39 8.43 18.81
CA GLU A 157 12.56 9.12 17.52
C GLU A 157 11.94 10.52 17.54
N VAL A 158 10.78 10.64 18.19
CA VAL A 158 10.01 11.87 18.36
C VAL A 158 9.46 11.86 19.78
N PHE A 159 9.62 12.98 20.48
CA PHE A 159 8.98 13.25 21.75
C PHE A 159 8.47 14.69 21.72
N ARG A 160 7.15 14.85 21.67
CA ARG A 160 6.45 16.14 21.77
C ARG A 160 5.41 16.04 22.86
N SER A 161 5.45 16.99 23.78
CA SER A 161 4.51 17.24 24.86
C SER A 161 3.19 17.87 24.38
N GLY A 162 2.10 17.58 25.11
CA GLY A 162 0.88 18.39 25.10
C GLY A 162 0.91 19.38 26.26
N GLU A 163 0.82 20.67 25.99
CA GLU A 163 1.12 21.77 26.93
C GLU A 163 -0.03 22.79 27.01
N GLY A 164 0.03 23.77 27.91
CA GLY A 164 -0.90 24.89 27.96
C GLY A 164 -1.63 25.06 29.30
N MET A 165 -2.62 25.94 29.34
CA MET A 165 -3.26 26.43 30.58
C MET A 165 -3.88 25.31 31.45
N GLY A 166 -3.33 25.12 32.65
CA GLY A 166 -3.69 24.05 33.58
C GLY A 166 -3.29 22.66 33.10
N ILE A 167 -2.15 22.56 32.41
CA ILE A 167 -1.35 21.34 32.28
C ILE A 167 0.01 21.58 32.93
N ARG A 168 0.39 20.69 33.83
CA ARG A 168 1.75 20.56 34.38
C ARG A 168 2.38 19.27 33.85
N LEU A 169 3.66 19.35 33.51
CA LEU A 169 4.44 18.22 32.99
C LEU A 169 5.67 17.99 33.86
N ASP A 170 5.68 16.89 34.58
CA ASP A 170 6.85 16.40 35.31
C ASP A 170 7.47 15.28 34.47
N SER A 171 8.40 15.64 33.58
CA SER A 171 9.04 14.70 32.66
C SER A 171 10.18 13.92 33.32
N ALA A 172 10.37 12.65 32.93
CA ALA A 172 11.65 11.98 33.09
C ALA A 172 12.65 12.49 32.05
N SER A 173 13.82 11.85 31.91
CA SER A 173 14.81 12.09 30.85
C SER A 173 14.35 11.64 29.45
N ALA A 174 13.08 11.87 29.12
CA ALA A 174 12.46 11.58 27.84
C ALA A 174 12.59 12.80 26.91
N PHE A 175 13.49 12.70 25.92
CA PHE A 175 13.70 13.72 24.90
C PHE A 175 14.02 13.06 23.55
N PRO A 176 13.88 13.76 22.40
CA PRO A 176 14.21 13.20 21.09
C PRO A 176 15.65 12.69 21.05
N GLY A 177 15.82 11.39 20.79
CA GLY A 177 17.09 10.69 20.75
C GLY A 177 17.51 9.96 22.03
N ALA A 178 16.79 10.13 23.15
CA ALA A 178 17.01 9.37 24.38
C ALA A 178 16.76 7.87 24.17
N VAL A 179 17.47 7.01 24.91
CA VAL A 179 17.31 5.54 24.85
C VAL A 179 16.68 5.06 26.16
N ILE A 180 15.49 4.48 26.06
CA ILE A 180 14.77 3.89 27.19
C ILE A 180 15.33 2.49 27.47
N SER A 181 15.81 2.29 28.70
CA SER A 181 16.43 1.07 29.19
C SER A 181 15.41 0.16 29.89
N PRO A 182 15.51 -1.19 29.77
CA PRO A 182 14.69 -2.14 30.51
C PRO A 182 14.97 -2.18 32.03
N HIS A 183 15.99 -1.46 32.53
CA HIS A 183 16.45 -1.58 33.92
C HIS A 183 15.71 -0.68 34.93
N TYR A 184 14.79 0.18 34.47
CA TYR A 184 14.08 1.16 35.31
C TYR A 184 12.56 1.11 35.07
N ASP A 185 11.81 1.88 35.87
CA ASP A 185 10.38 2.12 35.64
C ASP A 185 10.14 2.71 34.23
N SER A 186 9.01 2.35 33.62
CA SER A 186 8.65 2.65 32.22
C SER A 186 8.18 4.11 32.00
N LEU A 187 8.20 4.93 33.04
CA LEU A 187 7.70 6.31 33.07
C LEU A 187 8.47 7.24 32.12
N LEU A 188 7.76 7.81 31.14
CA LEU A 188 8.27 8.89 30.29
C LEU A 188 7.97 10.26 30.88
N VAL A 189 6.72 10.51 31.29
CA VAL A 189 6.26 11.80 31.83
C VAL A 189 4.99 11.62 32.65
N LYS A 190 4.89 12.34 33.77
CA LYS A 190 3.60 12.55 34.45
C LYS A 190 2.95 13.77 33.81
N VAL A 191 1.74 13.59 33.31
CA VAL A 191 0.88 14.69 32.84
C VAL A 191 -0.13 14.95 33.95
N ILE A 192 -0.22 16.20 34.39
CA ILE A 192 -1.18 16.63 35.40
C ILE A 192 -2.07 17.70 34.78
N ALA A 193 -3.39 17.57 34.92
CA ALA A 193 -4.37 18.50 34.38
C ALA A 193 -5.30 19.00 35.48
N SER A 194 -5.42 20.32 35.60
CA SER A 194 -6.22 21.00 36.63
C SER A 194 -7.37 21.81 36.03
N GLY A 195 -8.53 21.76 36.69
CA GLY A 195 -9.76 22.39 36.21
C GLY A 195 -10.76 22.66 37.34
N LYS A 196 -11.82 23.42 37.05
CA LYS A 196 -12.87 23.75 38.02
C LYS A 196 -13.69 22.55 38.52
N ASP A 197 -13.72 21.48 37.72
CA ASP A 197 -14.46 20.24 37.95
C ASP A 197 -13.77 19.07 37.22
N MET A 198 -14.18 17.84 37.57
CA MET A 198 -13.65 16.59 37.03
C MET A 198 -13.71 16.54 35.49
N SER A 199 -14.84 16.94 34.90
CA SER A 199 -15.04 16.92 33.45
C SER A 199 -14.10 17.91 32.73
N THR A 200 -13.86 19.09 33.31
CA THR A 200 -12.91 20.09 32.78
C THR A 200 -11.47 19.59 32.86
N ALA A 201 -11.08 19.00 33.99
CA ALA A 201 -9.74 18.40 34.15
C ALA A 201 -9.53 17.23 33.17
N ALA A 202 -10.51 16.34 33.04
CA ALA A 202 -10.47 15.21 32.11
C ALA A 202 -10.41 15.65 30.64
N ALA A 203 -11.19 16.66 30.24
CA ALA A 203 -11.14 17.21 28.89
C ALA A 203 -9.77 17.85 28.57
N LYS A 204 -9.19 18.61 29.51
CA LYS A 204 -7.83 19.15 29.37
C LYS A 204 -6.78 18.06 29.24
N MET A 205 -6.86 17.02 30.08
CA MET A 205 -5.97 15.86 30.06
C MET A 205 -6.07 15.11 28.74
N HIS A 206 -7.28 14.75 28.31
CA HIS A 206 -7.52 14.04 27.06
C HIS A 206 -6.92 14.81 25.87
N ARG A 207 -7.18 16.12 25.79
CA ARG A 207 -6.62 17.00 24.77
C ARG A 207 -5.08 17.04 24.82
N ALA A 208 -4.46 17.14 25.99
CA ALA A 208 -3.00 17.12 26.11
C ALA A 208 -2.43 15.78 25.60
N LEU A 209 -3.01 14.64 26.03
CA LEU A 209 -2.66 13.31 25.54
C LEU A 209 -2.90 13.14 24.03
N SER A 210 -3.91 13.80 23.45
CA SER A 210 -4.15 13.83 21.99
C SER A 210 -3.14 14.69 21.23
N GLU A 211 -2.44 15.61 21.88
CA GLU A 211 -1.35 16.42 21.31
C GLU A 211 0.02 15.75 21.43
N PHE A 212 0.22 14.88 22.43
CA PHE A 212 1.45 14.12 22.61
C PHE A 212 1.85 13.34 21.34
N ARG A 213 3.11 13.42 20.93
CA ARG A 213 3.67 12.58 19.85
C ARG A 213 4.92 11.89 20.35
N VAL A 214 4.77 10.63 20.71
CA VAL A 214 5.87 9.71 21.03
C VAL A 214 6.05 8.74 19.86
N ARG A 215 7.30 8.50 19.46
CA ARG A 215 7.72 7.55 18.39
C ARG A 215 9.02 6.87 18.78
N GLY A 216 9.24 5.68 18.23
CA GLY A 216 10.38 4.81 18.54
C GLY A 216 10.11 3.80 19.68
N VAL A 217 9.11 4.06 20.53
CA VAL A 217 8.53 3.11 21.50
C VAL A 217 7.00 3.20 21.50
N LYS A 218 6.33 2.14 21.95
CA LYS A 218 4.90 2.13 22.31
C LYS A 218 4.64 2.94 23.59
N THR A 219 3.37 3.28 23.81
CA THR A 219 2.93 4.02 25.01
C THR A 219 1.51 3.67 25.39
N ASN A 220 1.19 3.78 26.68
CA ASN A 220 -0.15 3.59 27.23
C ASN A 220 -1.18 4.70 26.90
N ILE A 221 -0.79 5.77 26.17
CA ILE A 221 -1.65 6.93 25.84
C ILE A 221 -3.06 6.55 25.31
N PRO A 222 -3.24 5.59 24.38
CA PRO A 222 -4.57 5.26 23.88
C PRO A 222 -5.50 4.66 24.96
N PHE A 223 -4.95 3.87 25.88
CA PHE A 223 -5.68 3.34 27.03
C PHE A 223 -6.10 4.47 27.99
N LEU A 224 -5.20 5.42 28.27
CA LEU A 224 -5.50 6.59 29.09
C LEU A 224 -6.63 7.45 28.48
N GLN A 225 -6.65 7.63 27.16
CA GLN A 225 -7.72 8.34 26.45
C GLN A 225 -9.07 7.62 26.54
N ASN A 226 -9.09 6.29 26.42
CA ASN A 226 -10.30 5.49 26.64
C ASN A 226 -10.82 5.64 28.07
N VAL A 227 -9.94 5.61 29.08
CA VAL A 227 -10.29 5.82 30.50
C VAL A 227 -10.90 7.22 30.71
N LEU A 228 -10.26 8.27 30.21
CA LEU A 228 -10.74 9.66 30.32
C LEU A 228 -12.06 9.93 29.57
N SER A 229 -12.45 9.04 28.66
CA SER A 229 -13.70 9.11 27.90
C SER A 229 -14.82 8.23 28.50
N ASN A 230 -14.52 7.41 29.51
CA ASN A 230 -15.49 6.51 30.11
C ASN A 230 -16.46 7.28 31.04
N HIS A 231 -17.76 6.97 30.92
CA HIS A 231 -18.80 7.65 31.68
C HIS A 231 -18.68 7.43 33.21
N GLN A 232 -18.31 6.23 33.67
CA GLN A 232 -18.11 5.96 35.09
C GLN A 232 -16.95 6.80 35.67
N PHE A 233 -15.86 6.93 34.90
CA PHE A 233 -14.70 7.76 35.26
C PHE A 233 -15.09 9.23 35.37
N LEU A 234 -15.77 9.78 34.35
CA LEU A 234 -16.16 11.19 34.30
C LEU A 234 -17.12 11.61 35.42
N HIS A 235 -17.99 10.70 35.88
CA HIS A 235 -18.91 10.93 37.01
C HIS A 235 -18.35 10.47 38.36
N SER A 236 -17.08 10.05 38.42
CA SER A 236 -16.41 9.57 39.65
C SER A 236 -17.10 8.38 40.34
N THR A 237 -17.82 7.55 39.57
CA THR A 237 -18.50 6.33 40.05
C THR A 237 -17.63 5.10 39.77
N VAL A 238 -16.36 5.15 40.18
CA VAL A 238 -15.37 4.08 39.96
C VAL A 238 -14.89 3.49 41.28
N ASP A 239 -14.53 2.20 41.25
CA ASP A 239 -13.82 1.52 42.34
C ASP A 239 -12.56 0.81 41.80
N THR A 240 -11.95 -0.04 42.62
CA THR A 240 -10.71 -0.75 42.26
C THR A 240 -10.88 -1.82 41.17
N GLN A 241 -12.10 -2.24 40.83
CA GLN A 241 -12.39 -3.24 39.78
C GLN A 241 -12.75 -2.58 38.44
N PHE A 242 -12.91 -1.25 38.39
CA PHE A 242 -13.31 -0.48 37.21
C PHE A 242 -12.60 -0.90 35.89
N ILE A 243 -11.28 -1.08 35.91
CA ILE A 243 -10.51 -1.46 34.71
C ILE A 243 -10.81 -2.90 34.28
N ASP A 244 -10.93 -3.83 35.23
CA ASP A 244 -11.21 -5.24 34.97
C ASP A 244 -12.65 -5.44 34.44
N GLU A 245 -13.60 -4.64 34.92
CA GLU A 245 -15.00 -4.67 34.46
C GLU A 245 -15.22 -4.00 33.10
N ASN A 246 -14.38 -3.03 32.71
CA ASN A 246 -14.53 -2.26 31.47
C ASN A 246 -13.54 -2.76 30.38
N GLN A 247 -13.75 -3.99 29.89
CA GLN A 247 -12.91 -4.60 28.84
C GLN A 247 -12.83 -3.80 27.53
N ASN A 248 -13.81 -2.92 27.26
CA ASN A 248 -13.78 -1.99 26.13
C ASN A 248 -12.64 -0.95 26.21
N LEU A 249 -12.06 -0.69 27.39
CA LEU A 249 -10.90 0.22 27.55
C LEU A 249 -9.67 -0.27 26.78
N PHE A 250 -9.58 -1.58 26.53
CA PHE A 250 -8.46 -2.23 25.81
C PHE A 250 -8.64 -2.18 24.29
N ILE A 251 -9.81 -1.77 23.78
CA ILE A 251 -10.07 -1.61 22.35
C ILE A 251 -9.48 -0.27 21.90
N MET A 252 -8.23 -0.29 21.45
CA MET A 252 -7.48 0.89 21.04
C MET A 252 -7.56 1.11 19.53
N LYS A 253 -7.93 2.32 19.12
CA LYS A 253 -7.96 2.70 17.69
C LYS A 253 -6.53 2.90 17.15
N PRO A 254 -6.13 2.28 16.03
CA PRO A 254 -4.81 2.49 15.43
C PRO A 254 -4.59 3.96 15.03
N VAL A 255 -3.48 4.56 15.49
CA VAL A 255 -3.13 5.95 15.13
C VAL A 255 -2.40 5.97 13.79
N GLN A 256 -2.97 6.67 12.79
CA GLN A 256 -2.34 6.82 11.48
C GLN A 256 -0.97 7.53 11.57
N ASN A 257 0.02 7.02 10.82
CA ASN A 257 1.39 7.54 10.80
C ASN A 257 1.86 8.00 9.41
N ARG A 258 0.92 8.52 8.58
CA ARG A 258 1.14 8.85 7.15
C ARG A 258 2.44 9.62 6.88
N ALA A 259 2.70 10.71 7.61
CA ALA A 259 3.87 11.55 7.38
C ALA A 259 5.21 10.82 7.63
N GLN A 260 5.34 10.05 8.72
CA GLN A 260 6.58 9.31 9.01
C GLN A 260 6.82 8.21 7.97
N LYS A 261 5.76 7.55 7.49
CA LYS A 261 5.86 6.55 6.41
C LYS A 261 6.36 7.18 5.10
N LEU A 262 5.86 8.37 4.74
CA LEU A 262 6.35 9.12 3.57
C LEU A 262 7.80 9.56 3.73
N LEU A 263 8.22 10.05 4.91
CA LEU A 263 9.63 10.36 5.18
C LEU A 263 10.52 9.11 5.07
N HIS A 264 10.04 7.96 5.55
CA HIS A 264 10.75 6.68 5.41
C HIS A 264 10.89 6.27 3.94
N TYR A 265 9.87 6.49 3.10
CA TYR A 265 9.95 6.25 1.66
C TYR A 265 10.94 7.18 0.96
N LEU A 266 10.84 8.50 1.21
CA LEU A 266 11.74 9.50 0.64
C LEU A 266 13.20 9.21 1.06
N GLY A 267 13.41 8.85 2.33
CA GLY A 267 14.72 8.42 2.83
C GLY A 267 15.21 7.11 2.18
N HIS A 268 14.31 6.16 1.92
CA HIS A 268 14.64 4.95 1.17
C HIS A 268 15.14 5.28 -0.25
N VAL A 269 14.43 6.15 -0.98
CA VAL A 269 14.82 6.57 -2.33
C VAL A 269 16.16 7.32 -2.33
N MET A 270 16.41 8.18 -1.33
CA MET A 270 17.70 8.88 -1.19
C MET A 270 18.90 7.96 -0.93
N VAL A 271 18.70 6.80 -0.29
CA VAL A 271 19.78 5.85 0.07
C VAL A 271 19.93 4.73 -0.97
N ASN A 272 18.83 4.16 -1.44
CA ASN A 272 18.80 2.94 -2.26
C ASN A 272 18.40 3.19 -3.72
N GLY A 273 17.94 4.39 -4.07
CA GLY A 273 17.25 4.65 -5.33
C GLY A 273 15.77 4.22 -5.30
N PRO A 274 15.04 4.41 -6.42
CA PRO A 274 13.63 4.10 -6.50
C PRO A 274 13.33 2.61 -6.31
N THR A 275 12.20 2.32 -5.67
CA THR A 275 11.67 0.96 -5.50
C THR A 275 11.14 0.38 -6.81
N THR A 276 10.67 1.24 -7.73
CA THR A 276 10.28 0.86 -9.10
C THR A 276 11.53 0.53 -9.94
N PRO A 277 11.64 -0.68 -10.53
CA PRO A 277 12.80 -1.03 -11.36
C PRO A 277 12.93 -0.13 -12.59
N ILE A 278 14.05 0.57 -12.73
CA ILE A 278 14.36 1.44 -13.88
C ILE A 278 15.07 0.63 -14.98
N PRO A 279 14.49 0.53 -16.21
CA PRO A 279 15.09 -0.21 -17.32
C PRO A 279 16.22 0.54 -18.05
N VAL A 280 16.23 1.88 -18.05
CA VAL A 280 17.20 2.68 -18.82
C VAL A 280 17.88 3.77 -17.99
N LYS A 281 19.13 4.10 -18.31
CA LYS A 281 19.96 5.08 -17.57
C LYS A 281 19.60 6.55 -17.89
N ALA A 282 18.31 6.87 -17.82
CA ALA A 282 17.79 8.24 -17.86
C ALA A 282 17.28 8.64 -16.46
N LYS A 283 17.17 9.95 -16.21
CA LYS A 283 16.57 10.50 -14.99
C LYS A 283 15.24 11.20 -15.32
N PRO A 284 14.29 11.27 -14.37
CA PRO A 284 13.13 12.14 -14.49
C PRO A 284 13.53 13.59 -14.75
N SER A 285 12.74 14.31 -15.54
CA SER A 285 12.84 15.76 -15.67
C SER A 285 12.75 16.46 -14.29
N SER A 286 13.45 17.59 -14.16
CA SER A 286 13.31 18.48 -13.00
C SER A 286 12.31 19.62 -13.24
N ILE A 287 11.62 19.63 -14.37
CA ILE A 287 10.61 20.61 -14.75
C ILE A 287 9.23 20.01 -14.43
N ASP A 288 8.46 20.68 -13.58
CA ASP A 288 7.07 20.31 -13.33
C ASP A 288 6.18 20.77 -14.51
N PRO A 289 5.19 19.96 -14.93
CA PRO A 289 4.33 20.30 -16.07
C PRO A 289 3.36 21.44 -15.72
N VAL A 290 3.20 22.37 -16.65
CA VAL A 290 2.23 23.47 -16.55
C VAL A 290 0.83 22.93 -16.82
N ILE A 291 -0.08 23.09 -15.86
CA ILE A 291 -1.47 22.66 -16.01
C ILE A 291 -2.24 23.74 -16.80
N PRO A 292 -2.84 23.41 -17.96
CA PRO A 292 -3.63 24.39 -18.72
C PRO A 292 -4.88 24.82 -17.96
N THR A 293 -5.27 26.08 -18.12
CA THR A 293 -6.39 26.67 -17.38
C THR A 293 -7.73 26.10 -17.83
N VAL A 294 -8.59 25.77 -16.86
CA VAL A 294 -9.98 25.35 -17.11
C VAL A 294 -10.98 26.43 -16.67
N PRO A 295 -12.15 26.53 -17.32
CA PRO A 295 -13.24 27.40 -16.84
C PRO A 295 -13.70 27.01 -15.42
N MET A 296 -14.24 27.97 -14.67
CA MET A 296 -14.96 27.66 -13.42
C MET A 296 -16.38 27.20 -13.73
N GLY A 297 -16.79 26.05 -13.17
CA GLY A 297 -18.13 25.49 -13.31
C GLY A 297 -18.07 23.99 -13.61
N GLU A 298 -19.23 23.38 -13.85
CA GLU A 298 -19.31 22.01 -14.35
C GLU A 298 -18.94 21.96 -15.84
N PRO A 299 -18.41 20.83 -16.34
CA PRO A 299 -18.13 20.63 -17.76
C PRO A 299 -19.42 20.47 -18.57
N SER A 300 -19.34 20.74 -19.87
CA SER A 300 -20.44 20.51 -20.82
C SER A 300 -20.87 19.04 -20.86
N LEU A 301 -22.15 18.77 -21.07
CA LEU A 301 -22.67 17.41 -21.24
C LEU A 301 -21.93 16.67 -22.37
N GLY A 302 -21.76 15.37 -22.21
CA GLY A 302 -21.07 14.49 -23.14
C GLY A 302 -21.82 13.18 -23.38
N PHE A 303 -21.17 12.22 -24.05
CA PHE A 303 -21.80 10.93 -24.35
C PHE A 303 -22.16 10.10 -23.10
N ARG A 304 -21.56 10.38 -21.94
CA ARG A 304 -21.91 9.68 -20.69
C ARG A 304 -23.30 10.04 -20.20
N ASP A 305 -23.75 11.28 -20.42
CA ASP A 305 -25.09 11.71 -20.08
C ASP A 305 -26.16 10.97 -20.91
N VAL A 306 -25.85 10.66 -22.17
CA VAL A 306 -26.70 9.81 -23.02
C VAL A 306 -26.74 8.37 -22.49
N LEU A 307 -25.57 7.79 -22.17
CA LEU A 307 -25.49 6.44 -21.61
C LEU A 307 -26.26 6.29 -20.28
N LEU A 308 -26.12 7.27 -19.37
CA LEU A 308 -26.82 7.25 -18.09
C LEU A 308 -28.34 7.46 -18.22
N ARG A 309 -28.79 8.16 -19.26
CA ARG A 309 -30.22 8.41 -19.52
C ARG A 309 -30.91 7.29 -20.30
N GLU A 310 -30.23 6.70 -21.28
CA GLU A 310 -30.83 5.84 -22.32
C GLU A 310 -30.24 4.43 -22.38
N GLY A 311 -29.27 4.12 -21.51
CA GLY A 311 -28.62 2.81 -21.44
C GLY A 311 -27.66 2.51 -22.60
N PRO A 312 -27.03 1.33 -22.59
CA PRO A 312 -26.05 0.93 -23.60
C PRO A 312 -26.54 0.98 -25.05
N GLU A 313 -27.79 0.58 -25.31
CA GLU A 313 -28.39 0.60 -26.64
C GLU A 313 -28.73 2.03 -27.11
N GLY A 314 -29.11 2.92 -26.18
CA GLY A 314 -29.29 4.35 -26.46
C GLY A 314 -27.98 5.03 -26.82
N PHE A 315 -26.93 4.76 -26.03
CA PHE A 315 -25.56 5.20 -26.32
C PHE A 315 -25.09 4.72 -27.70
N ALA A 316 -25.23 3.42 -28.03
CA ALA A 316 -24.82 2.89 -29.32
C ALA A 316 -25.54 3.56 -30.50
N LYS A 317 -26.86 3.81 -30.37
CA LYS A 317 -27.63 4.55 -31.38
C LYS A 317 -27.17 6.00 -31.53
N ALA A 318 -26.87 6.67 -30.42
CA ALA A 318 -26.38 8.06 -30.45
C ALA A 318 -24.98 8.17 -31.09
N VAL A 319 -24.10 7.20 -30.85
CA VAL A 319 -22.78 7.09 -31.52
C VAL A 319 -22.98 6.89 -33.03
N ARG A 320 -23.83 5.94 -33.44
CA ARG A 320 -24.10 5.68 -34.86
C ARG A 320 -24.78 6.86 -35.59
N ALA A 321 -25.57 7.64 -34.87
CA ALA A 321 -26.25 8.83 -35.39
C ALA A 321 -25.39 10.10 -35.39
N HIS A 322 -24.15 10.04 -34.86
CA HIS A 322 -23.28 11.21 -34.78
C HIS A 322 -22.80 11.65 -36.18
N PRO A 323 -22.92 12.94 -36.55
CA PRO A 323 -22.41 13.45 -37.81
C PRO A 323 -20.92 13.80 -37.69
N GLY A 324 -20.04 12.93 -38.18
CA GLY A 324 -18.58 13.14 -38.16
C GLY A 324 -17.85 11.90 -37.65
N LEU A 325 -16.53 12.03 -37.43
CA LEU A 325 -15.72 10.99 -36.80
C LEU A 325 -15.57 11.28 -35.30
N LEU A 326 -15.88 10.29 -34.46
CA LEU A 326 -15.62 10.36 -33.03
C LEU A 326 -14.23 9.81 -32.69
N PHE A 327 -13.68 10.29 -31.58
CA PHE A 327 -12.42 9.78 -31.04
C PHE A 327 -12.59 9.12 -29.68
N MET A 328 -11.79 8.08 -29.50
CA MET A 328 -11.38 7.55 -28.21
C MET A 328 -10.00 8.12 -27.88
N ASP A 329 -9.83 8.75 -26.70
CA ASP A 329 -8.49 9.10 -26.20
C ASP A 329 -7.89 7.93 -25.40
N THR A 330 -6.75 7.40 -25.87
CA THR A 330 -5.99 6.33 -25.18
C THR A 330 -4.85 6.84 -24.31
N THR A 331 -4.65 8.17 -24.22
CA THR A 331 -3.54 8.80 -23.49
C THR A 331 -3.45 8.33 -22.03
N PHE A 332 -4.59 8.05 -21.40
CA PHE A 332 -4.68 7.61 -20.01
C PHE A 332 -4.44 6.09 -19.81
N ARG A 333 -4.34 5.29 -20.88
CA ARG A 333 -4.17 3.81 -20.83
C ARG A 333 -3.16 3.28 -21.85
N ASP A 334 -3.55 3.06 -23.11
CA ASP A 334 -2.70 2.29 -24.06
C ASP A 334 -1.45 3.06 -24.52
N ALA A 335 -1.52 4.39 -24.57
CA ALA A 335 -0.40 5.23 -25.00
C ALA A 335 0.81 5.08 -24.07
N HIS A 336 0.63 5.29 -22.76
CA HIS A 336 1.71 5.10 -21.78
C HIS A 336 2.02 3.63 -21.50
N GLN A 337 1.06 2.71 -21.70
CA GLN A 337 1.33 1.27 -21.70
C GLN A 337 2.38 0.90 -22.76
N SER A 338 2.31 1.54 -23.94
CA SER A 338 3.18 1.27 -25.08
C SER A 338 4.51 2.04 -25.03
N LEU A 339 4.45 3.33 -24.69
CA LEU A 339 5.60 4.24 -24.70
C LEU A 339 6.42 4.22 -23.40
N LEU A 340 5.76 4.10 -22.24
CA LEU A 340 6.33 4.37 -20.91
C LEU A 340 6.20 3.16 -19.96
N ALA A 341 6.09 1.95 -20.52
CA ALA A 341 5.89 0.70 -19.77
C ALA A 341 4.75 0.76 -18.72
N THR A 342 3.66 1.46 -19.04
CA THR A 342 2.48 1.66 -18.17
C THR A 342 2.75 2.45 -16.88
N ARG A 343 3.85 3.22 -16.81
CA ARG A 343 4.30 3.84 -15.55
C ARG A 343 3.64 5.17 -15.19
N VAL A 344 2.74 5.71 -16.01
CA VAL A 344 2.05 6.97 -15.70
C VAL A 344 1.19 6.81 -14.44
N ARG A 345 1.39 7.73 -13.48
CA ARG A 345 0.84 7.71 -12.12
C ARG A 345 -0.47 8.46 -12.04
N THR A 346 -1.30 8.10 -11.06
CA THR A 346 -2.58 8.78 -10.77
C THR A 346 -2.38 10.29 -10.52
N HIS A 347 -1.25 10.67 -9.92
CA HIS A 347 -0.87 12.07 -9.65
C HIS A 347 -0.94 12.96 -10.90
N ASP A 348 -0.38 12.52 -12.03
CA ASP A 348 -0.32 13.33 -13.25
C ASP A 348 -1.62 13.24 -14.06
N LEU A 349 -2.25 12.06 -14.11
CA LEU A 349 -3.57 11.90 -14.74
C LEU A 349 -4.63 12.83 -14.13
N LYS A 350 -4.66 12.97 -12.80
CA LYS A 350 -5.62 13.85 -12.09
C LYS A 350 -5.41 15.34 -12.37
N LYS A 351 -4.17 15.78 -12.64
CA LYS A 351 -3.89 17.20 -12.91
C LYS A 351 -4.52 17.67 -14.22
N ILE A 352 -4.52 16.82 -15.24
CA ILE A 352 -5.04 17.15 -16.57
C ILE A 352 -6.49 16.68 -16.80
N ALA A 353 -7.01 15.77 -15.98
CA ALA A 353 -8.38 15.26 -16.09
C ALA A 353 -9.49 16.34 -16.22
N PRO A 354 -9.51 17.44 -15.41
CA PRO A 354 -10.48 18.51 -15.61
C PRO A 354 -10.41 19.15 -17.00
N TYR A 355 -9.19 19.32 -17.54
CA TYR A 355 -8.98 19.91 -18.86
C TYR A 355 -9.56 19.01 -19.97
N VAL A 356 -9.37 17.70 -19.85
CA VAL A 356 -10.02 16.71 -20.75
C VAL A 356 -11.54 16.84 -20.66
N SER A 357 -12.09 16.85 -19.44
CA SER A 357 -13.53 16.95 -19.21
C SER A 357 -14.18 18.20 -19.79
N HIS A 358 -13.53 19.37 -19.68
CA HIS A 358 -14.08 20.63 -20.19
C HIS A 358 -13.93 20.84 -21.71
N ASN A 359 -12.85 20.34 -22.34
CA ASN A 359 -12.53 20.67 -23.73
C ASN A 359 -12.76 19.52 -24.72
N PHE A 360 -12.98 18.29 -24.24
CA PHE A 360 -13.15 17.09 -25.04
C PHE A 360 -14.42 16.31 -24.65
N ASN A 361 -15.49 17.04 -24.31
CA ASN A 361 -16.78 16.45 -23.91
C ASN A 361 -17.47 15.64 -25.03
N ASN A 362 -17.05 15.82 -26.28
CA ASN A 362 -17.52 15.11 -27.47
C ASN A 362 -16.73 13.81 -27.78
N LEU A 363 -15.76 13.41 -26.95
CA LEU A 363 -15.13 12.09 -27.09
C LEU A 363 -16.18 10.98 -26.97
N PHE A 364 -16.03 9.93 -27.77
CA PHE A 364 -16.77 8.68 -27.61
C PHE A 364 -16.55 8.11 -26.19
N SER A 365 -15.29 8.13 -25.74
CA SER A 365 -14.88 7.81 -24.38
C SER A 365 -13.40 8.15 -24.14
N LEU A 366 -12.98 8.02 -22.88
CA LEU A 366 -11.59 8.09 -22.44
C LEU A 366 -11.17 6.69 -21.95
N GLU A 367 -10.19 6.08 -22.61
CA GLU A 367 -9.64 4.79 -22.17
C GLU A 367 -8.61 5.05 -21.07
N ASN A 368 -8.94 4.66 -19.83
CA ASN A 368 -8.12 4.98 -18.66
C ASN A 368 -7.85 3.78 -17.73
N TRP A 369 -8.33 2.58 -18.07
CA TRP A 369 -8.32 1.43 -17.18
C TRP A 369 -8.23 0.08 -17.90
N GLY A 370 -8.02 -0.99 -17.14
CA GLY A 370 -7.75 -2.31 -17.71
C GLY A 370 -6.40 -2.39 -18.42
N GLY A 371 -6.25 -3.37 -19.31
CA GLY A 371 -4.93 -3.70 -19.88
C GLY A 371 -3.92 -4.03 -18.78
N ALA A 372 -2.71 -3.44 -18.85
CA ALA A 372 -1.69 -3.65 -17.82
C ALA A 372 -1.82 -2.72 -16.59
N THR A 373 -2.71 -1.71 -16.63
CA THR A 373 -2.73 -0.65 -15.60
C THR A 373 -3.06 -1.16 -14.20
N PHE A 374 -3.91 -2.19 -14.08
CA PHE A 374 -4.36 -2.74 -12.80
C PHE A 374 -3.21 -3.39 -12.01
N ASP A 375 -2.46 -4.28 -12.66
CA ASP A 375 -1.26 -4.93 -12.11
C ASP A 375 -0.14 -3.91 -11.85
N VAL A 376 0.14 -3.03 -12.82
CA VAL A 376 1.25 -2.08 -12.73
C VAL A 376 1.04 -1.02 -11.64
N ALA A 377 -0.19 -0.55 -11.43
CA ALA A 377 -0.53 0.39 -10.37
C ALA A 377 -0.15 -0.17 -8.99
N MET A 378 -0.55 -1.41 -8.68
CA MET A 378 -0.23 -2.05 -7.40
C MET A 378 1.25 -2.46 -7.31
N ARG A 379 1.78 -3.13 -8.33
CA ARG A 379 3.10 -3.78 -8.31
C ARG A 379 4.28 -2.80 -8.35
N PHE A 380 4.16 -1.75 -9.16
CA PHE A 380 5.30 -0.90 -9.54
C PHE A 380 5.13 0.57 -9.16
N LEU A 381 3.89 1.06 -9.11
CA LEU A 381 3.57 2.43 -8.72
C LEU A 381 3.11 2.52 -7.25
N TYR A 382 2.79 1.37 -6.64
CA TYR A 382 2.29 1.20 -5.28
C TYR A 382 1.09 2.11 -4.94
N GLU A 383 0.14 2.17 -5.88
CA GLU A 383 -1.11 2.92 -5.77
C GLU A 383 -2.32 2.05 -6.12
N CYS A 384 -3.48 2.35 -5.54
CA CYS A 384 -4.69 1.56 -5.76
C CYS A 384 -5.33 1.91 -7.12
N PRO A 385 -5.52 0.94 -8.05
CA PRO A 385 -6.13 1.20 -9.34
C PRO A 385 -7.60 1.63 -9.20
N TRP A 386 -8.32 1.14 -8.20
CA TRP A 386 -9.72 1.53 -7.93
C TRP A 386 -9.84 2.98 -7.49
N LYS A 387 -8.94 3.42 -6.59
CA LYS A 387 -8.86 4.83 -6.20
C LYS A 387 -8.56 5.72 -7.41
N ARG A 388 -7.67 5.30 -8.33
CA ARG A 388 -7.44 6.00 -9.60
C ARG A 388 -8.75 6.13 -10.41
N LEU A 389 -9.53 5.05 -10.55
CA LEU A 389 -10.81 5.09 -11.25
C LEU A 389 -11.80 6.06 -10.60
N GLN A 390 -12.02 5.95 -9.28
CA GLN A 390 -12.93 6.80 -8.49
C GLN A 390 -12.55 8.30 -8.56
N GLU A 391 -11.26 8.61 -8.38
CA GLU A 391 -10.78 10.00 -8.40
C GLU A 391 -10.85 10.60 -9.80
N LEU A 392 -10.46 9.86 -10.84
CA LEU A 392 -10.64 10.32 -12.23
C LEU A 392 -12.12 10.46 -12.58
N ARG A 393 -12.99 9.57 -12.10
CA ARG A 393 -14.43 9.62 -12.37
C ARG A 393 -15.07 10.89 -11.82
N THR A 394 -14.62 11.32 -10.65
CA THR A 394 -15.04 12.56 -10.00
C THR A 394 -14.57 13.79 -10.80
N LEU A 395 -13.38 13.74 -11.41
CA LEU A 395 -12.80 14.84 -12.18
C LEU A 395 -13.27 14.89 -13.65
N VAL A 396 -13.87 13.82 -14.16
CA VAL A 396 -14.42 13.70 -15.50
C VAL A 396 -15.84 13.11 -15.42
N PRO A 397 -16.88 13.89 -15.10
CA PRO A 397 -18.23 13.35 -14.93
C PRO A 397 -18.97 13.04 -16.25
N ASN A 398 -18.55 13.62 -17.38
CA ASN A 398 -19.31 13.76 -18.64
C ASN A 398 -18.85 12.86 -19.83
N VAL A 399 -17.60 12.42 -19.86
CA VAL A 399 -17.05 11.54 -20.92
C VAL A 399 -17.11 10.08 -20.44
N PRO A 400 -17.61 9.10 -21.21
CA PRO A 400 -17.64 7.71 -20.75
C PRO A 400 -16.22 7.18 -20.49
N PHE A 401 -16.06 6.34 -19.47
CA PHE A 401 -14.78 5.64 -19.25
C PHE A 401 -14.79 4.27 -19.90
N GLN A 402 -13.70 3.94 -20.58
CA GLN A 402 -13.52 2.63 -21.19
C GLN A 402 -12.34 1.88 -20.58
N MET A 403 -12.50 0.57 -20.48
CA MET A 403 -11.43 -0.35 -20.15
C MET A 403 -11.25 -1.47 -21.18
N LEU A 404 -10.01 -1.93 -21.30
CA LEU A 404 -9.68 -3.16 -22.03
C LEU A 404 -9.83 -4.36 -21.09
N LEU A 405 -10.79 -5.25 -21.37
CA LEU A 405 -11.13 -6.44 -20.57
C LEU A 405 -10.82 -7.71 -21.38
N ARG A 406 -10.04 -8.64 -20.82
CA ARG A 406 -9.81 -9.95 -21.44
C ARG A 406 -10.91 -10.93 -21.00
N GLY A 407 -11.67 -11.49 -21.95
CA GLY A 407 -12.95 -12.14 -21.71
C GLY A 407 -13.05 -13.06 -20.50
N ALA A 408 -12.25 -14.15 -20.46
CA ALA A 408 -12.26 -15.11 -19.35
C ALA A 408 -11.25 -14.82 -18.22
N ASN A 409 -10.55 -13.68 -18.28
CA ASN A 409 -9.45 -13.34 -17.38
C ASN A 409 -9.62 -11.98 -16.69
N ALA A 410 -10.67 -11.23 -17.02
CA ALA A 410 -10.88 -9.83 -16.65
C ALA A 410 -9.63 -8.96 -16.92
N VAL A 411 -8.84 -8.66 -15.88
CA VAL A 411 -7.58 -7.89 -15.95
C VAL A 411 -6.33 -8.74 -15.69
N GLY A 412 -6.50 -10.02 -15.36
CA GLY A 412 -5.45 -10.92 -14.89
C GLY A 412 -4.56 -11.57 -15.96
N TYR A 413 -3.67 -12.48 -15.54
CA TYR A 413 -2.83 -13.30 -16.43
C TYR A 413 -3.15 -14.80 -16.41
N THR A 414 -4.04 -15.24 -15.51
CA THR A 414 -4.53 -16.62 -15.37
C THR A 414 -6.04 -16.65 -15.64
N ASN A 415 -6.63 -17.84 -15.78
CA ASN A 415 -8.09 -17.97 -15.74
C ASN A 415 -8.58 -17.87 -14.30
N TYR A 416 -9.83 -17.45 -14.18
CA TYR A 416 -10.56 -17.39 -12.93
C TYR A 416 -11.87 -18.18 -13.11
N PRO A 417 -12.48 -18.66 -12.03
CA PRO A 417 -13.85 -19.14 -12.10
C PRO A 417 -14.78 -18.00 -12.50
N ASP A 418 -15.87 -18.35 -13.18
CA ASP A 418 -16.75 -17.38 -13.84
C ASP A 418 -17.26 -16.29 -12.89
N ASN A 419 -17.60 -16.66 -11.65
CA ASN A 419 -18.11 -15.73 -10.65
C ASN A 419 -17.13 -14.59 -10.32
N ALA A 420 -15.82 -14.81 -10.43
CA ALA A 420 -14.81 -13.77 -10.28
C ALA A 420 -14.79 -12.78 -11.46
N VAL A 421 -15.07 -13.23 -12.68
CA VAL A 421 -15.18 -12.35 -13.86
C VAL A 421 -16.47 -11.51 -13.79
N PHE A 422 -17.59 -12.15 -13.42
CA PHE A 422 -18.87 -11.44 -13.18
C PHE A 422 -18.73 -10.39 -12.06
N LYS A 423 -18.21 -10.77 -10.89
CA LYS A 423 -18.05 -9.84 -9.76
C LYS A 423 -17.06 -8.71 -10.05
N PHE A 424 -16.01 -8.96 -10.85
CA PHE A 424 -15.12 -7.90 -11.31
C PHE A 424 -15.85 -6.84 -12.15
N CYS A 425 -16.68 -7.28 -13.11
CA CYS A 425 -17.40 -6.34 -13.98
C CYS A 425 -18.45 -5.53 -13.22
N GLU A 426 -19.14 -6.15 -12.25
CA GLU A 426 -20.05 -5.48 -11.32
C GLU A 426 -19.32 -4.36 -10.55
N VAL A 427 -18.27 -4.70 -9.79
CA VAL A 427 -17.52 -3.72 -8.97
C VAL A 427 -16.85 -2.64 -9.83
N ALA A 428 -16.41 -2.97 -11.06
CA ALA A 428 -15.91 -1.98 -12.01
C ALA A 428 -16.99 -0.99 -12.47
N LYS A 429 -18.22 -1.46 -12.74
CA LYS A 429 -19.34 -0.61 -13.12
C LYS A 429 -19.81 0.28 -11.97
N GLU A 430 -19.92 -0.28 -10.76
CA GLU A 430 -20.23 0.47 -9.53
C GLU A 430 -19.24 1.60 -9.28
N ASN A 431 -17.95 1.36 -9.55
CA ASN A 431 -16.88 2.36 -9.44
C ASN A 431 -16.79 3.35 -10.62
N GLY A 432 -17.71 3.27 -11.59
CA GLY A 432 -17.86 4.28 -12.65
C GLY A 432 -17.19 3.95 -13.99
N MET A 433 -16.81 2.69 -14.23
CA MET A 433 -16.49 2.21 -15.58
C MET A 433 -17.75 2.20 -16.45
N ASP A 434 -17.66 2.58 -17.73
CA ASP A 434 -18.84 2.69 -18.59
C ASP A 434 -18.85 1.68 -19.74
N ILE A 435 -17.72 1.52 -20.42
CA ILE A 435 -17.56 0.67 -21.61
C ILE A 435 -16.51 -0.40 -21.37
N PHE A 436 -16.84 -1.64 -21.71
CA PHE A 436 -15.96 -2.80 -21.59
C PHE A 436 -15.60 -3.29 -23.00
N ARG A 437 -14.36 -3.02 -23.42
CA ARG A 437 -13.77 -3.55 -24.67
C ARG A 437 -13.33 -4.99 -24.41
N VAL A 438 -14.21 -5.94 -24.71
CA VAL A 438 -14.02 -7.37 -24.44
C VAL A 438 -13.28 -8.04 -25.59
N PHE A 439 -12.06 -8.51 -25.35
CA PHE A 439 -11.25 -9.24 -26.33
C PHE A 439 -10.79 -10.59 -25.78
N ASP A 440 -10.33 -11.48 -26.67
CA ASP A 440 -9.57 -12.68 -26.29
C ASP A 440 -8.24 -12.73 -27.06
N SER A 441 -7.18 -13.25 -26.42
CA SER A 441 -5.83 -13.24 -27.00
C SER A 441 -5.62 -14.15 -28.21
N LEU A 442 -6.57 -15.05 -28.46
CA LEU A 442 -6.61 -15.98 -29.60
C LEU A 442 -7.90 -15.81 -30.42
N ASN A 443 -8.70 -14.76 -30.15
CA ASN A 443 -10.10 -14.61 -30.58
C ASN A 443 -10.94 -15.87 -30.28
N TYR A 444 -10.67 -16.55 -29.16
CA TYR A 444 -11.37 -17.76 -28.74
C TYR A 444 -12.77 -17.39 -28.20
N LEU A 445 -13.77 -17.56 -29.06
CA LEU A 445 -15.16 -17.13 -28.85
C LEU A 445 -15.75 -17.50 -27.46
N PRO A 446 -15.56 -18.71 -26.88
CA PRO A 446 -16.10 -19.02 -25.55
C PRO A 446 -15.55 -18.16 -24.41
N ASN A 447 -14.34 -17.62 -24.53
CA ASN A 447 -13.80 -16.66 -23.57
C ASN A 447 -14.45 -15.27 -23.75
N MET A 448 -14.65 -14.85 -25.00
CA MET A 448 -15.25 -13.56 -25.33
C MET A 448 -16.71 -13.49 -24.85
N ILE A 449 -17.51 -14.53 -25.12
CA ILE A 449 -18.92 -14.59 -24.72
C ILE A 449 -19.08 -14.43 -23.21
N LEU A 450 -18.25 -15.11 -22.39
CA LEU A 450 -18.30 -14.96 -20.93
C LEU A 450 -18.04 -13.51 -20.48
N GLY A 451 -17.02 -12.86 -21.05
CA GLY A 451 -16.69 -11.47 -20.70
C GLY A 451 -17.75 -10.47 -21.18
N MET A 452 -18.36 -10.73 -22.34
CA MET A 452 -19.47 -9.94 -22.89
C MET A 452 -20.70 -10.07 -21.99
N GLU A 453 -21.03 -11.29 -21.55
CA GLU A 453 -22.12 -11.53 -20.62
C GLU A 453 -21.85 -10.88 -19.25
N ALA A 454 -20.62 -10.95 -18.73
CA ALA A 454 -20.23 -10.31 -17.48
C ALA A 454 -20.35 -8.78 -17.52
N ALA A 455 -19.86 -8.15 -18.58
CA ALA A 455 -19.99 -6.71 -18.78
C ALA A 455 -21.45 -6.28 -18.99
N GLY A 456 -22.22 -7.04 -19.78
CA GLY A 456 -23.62 -6.76 -20.05
C GLY A 456 -24.51 -6.91 -18.81
N ARG A 457 -24.33 -7.98 -18.02
CA ARG A 457 -25.05 -8.18 -16.75
C ARG A 457 -24.74 -7.11 -15.70
N ALA A 458 -23.53 -6.56 -15.71
CA ALA A 458 -23.17 -5.41 -14.87
C ALA A 458 -23.86 -4.10 -15.31
N GLY A 459 -24.44 -4.03 -16.51
CA GLY A 459 -25.01 -2.81 -17.09
C GLY A 459 -23.98 -1.91 -17.79
N GLY A 460 -22.84 -2.48 -18.20
CA GLY A 460 -21.84 -1.79 -19.02
C GLY A 460 -22.16 -1.86 -20.52
N VAL A 461 -21.58 -0.93 -21.29
CA VAL A 461 -21.59 -1.04 -22.77
C VAL A 461 -20.64 -2.17 -23.18
N VAL A 462 -21.17 -3.19 -23.85
CA VAL A 462 -20.37 -4.30 -24.38
C VAL A 462 -19.81 -3.93 -25.75
N GLU A 463 -18.52 -3.62 -25.79
CA GLU A 463 -17.76 -3.46 -27.03
C GLU A 463 -17.02 -4.76 -27.35
N ALA A 464 -17.47 -5.48 -28.38
CA ALA A 464 -16.89 -6.77 -28.75
C ALA A 464 -15.69 -6.57 -29.67
N ALA A 465 -14.48 -6.87 -29.18
CA ALA A 465 -13.23 -6.54 -29.85
C ALA A 465 -12.55 -7.75 -30.50
N ILE A 466 -12.48 -7.74 -31.82
CA ILE A 466 -11.75 -8.73 -32.62
C ILE A 466 -10.29 -8.31 -32.77
N SER A 467 -9.36 -9.11 -32.26
CA SER A 467 -7.93 -8.87 -32.44
C SER A 467 -7.53 -9.13 -33.90
N TYR A 468 -6.90 -8.15 -34.56
CA TYR A 468 -6.49 -8.24 -35.96
C TYR A 468 -5.03 -8.72 -36.11
N THR A 469 -4.81 -9.69 -36.98
CA THR A 469 -3.48 -10.20 -37.36
C THR A 469 -3.49 -10.64 -38.84
N GLY A 470 -2.31 -10.75 -39.46
CA GLY A 470 -2.23 -11.01 -40.89
C GLY A 470 -2.58 -9.80 -41.75
N ASP A 471 -3.02 -10.08 -42.98
CA ASP A 471 -3.40 -9.05 -43.94
C ASP A 471 -4.56 -9.53 -44.82
N VAL A 472 -5.74 -8.94 -44.66
CA VAL A 472 -6.93 -9.30 -45.46
C VAL A 472 -6.81 -8.91 -46.94
N SER A 473 -5.84 -8.06 -47.29
CA SER A 473 -5.52 -7.71 -48.68
C SER A 473 -4.51 -8.67 -49.34
N ASP A 474 -3.85 -9.54 -48.57
CA ASP A 474 -2.85 -10.49 -49.07
C ASP A 474 -3.50 -11.83 -49.47
N PRO A 475 -3.57 -12.18 -50.77
CA PRO A 475 -4.13 -13.45 -51.21
C PRO A 475 -3.35 -14.68 -50.69
N MET A 476 -2.09 -14.52 -50.24
CA MET A 476 -1.28 -15.62 -49.72
C MET A 476 -1.50 -15.91 -48.22
N ARG A 477 -2.10 -14.99 -47.44
CA ARG A 477 -2.31 -15.16 -45.98
C ARG A 477 -3.75 -15.52 -45.60
N GLN A 478 -4.24 -16.63 -46.17
CA GLN A 478 -5.65 -17.03 -46.04
C GLN A 478 -6.11 -17.54 -44.65
N LYS A 479 -5.20 -17.79 -43.69
CA LYS A 479 -5.60 -18.25 -42.34
C LYS A 479 -6.48 -17.22 -41.62
N TYR A 480 -6.17 -15.93 -41.76
CA TYR A 480 -6.91 -14.81 -41.19
C TYR A 480 -7.48 -13.93 -42.32
N SER A 481 -8.24 -14.57 -43.22
CA SER A 481 -8.87 -13.91 -44.37
C SER A 481 -10.06 -13.02 -43.97
N LEU A 482 -10.57 -12.21 -44.91
CA LEU A 482 -11.79 -11.42 -44.69
C LEU A 482 -12.98 -12.29 -44.21
N ALA A 483 -13.12 -13.50 -44.76
CA ALA A 483 -14.17 -14.44 -44.37
C ALA A 483 -14.06 -14.89 -42.91
N TYR A 484 -12.84 -15.01 -42.36
CA TYR A 484 -12.62 -15.30 -40.93
C TYR A 484 -13.16 -14.15 -40.06
N TYR A 485 -12.81 -12.90 -40.37
CA TYR A 485 -13.25 -11.74 -39.58
C TYR A 485 -14.76 -11.52 -39.65
N VAL A 486 -15.35 -11.64 -40.84
CA VAL A 486 -16.79 -11.51 -41.04
C VAL A 486 -17.56 -12.60 -40.29
N LYS A 487 -17.12 -13.86 -40.33
CA LYS A 487 -17.74 -14.96 -39.58
C LYS A 487 -17.61 -14.79 -38.07
N LEU A 488 -16.46 -14.37 -37.57
CA LEU A 488 -16.29 -14.08 -36.14
C LEU A 488 -17.22 -12.95 -35.68
N THR A 489 -17.41 -11.93 -36.53
CA THR A 489 -18.37 -10.85 -36.28
C THR A 489 -19.80 -11.38 -36.18
N GLU A 490 -20.24 -12.27 -37.08
CA GLU A 490 -21.57 -12.91 -37.00
C GLU A 490 -21.84 -13.59 -35.66
N GLU A 491 -20.85 -14.28 -35.09
CA GLU A 491 -21.01 -14.94 -33.79
C GLU A 491 -21.01 -13.95 -32.62
N LEU A 492 -20.18 -12.90 -32.66
CA LEU A 492 -20.17 -11.86 -31.62
C LEU A 492 -21.46 -11.05 -31.62
N MET A 493 -22.02 -10.71 -32.78
CA MET A 493 -23.29 -9.97 -32.86
C MET A 493 -24.46 -10.72 -32.21
N LYS A 494 -24.46 -12.07 -32.25
CA LYS A 494 -25.46 -12.90 -31.55
C LYS A 494 -25.33 -12.84 -30.02
N ALA A 495 -24.17 -12.43 -29.49
CA ALA A 495 -23.84 -12.41 -28.07
C ALA A 495 -24.09 -11.04 -27.38
N GLY A 496 -24.82 -10.11 -28.02
CA GLY A 496 -25.19 -8.84 -27.40
C GLY A 496 -24.18 -7.70 -27.56
N THR A 497 -23.47 -7.66 -28.70
CA THR A 497 -22.58 -6.54 -29.06
C THR A 497 -23.34 -5.22 -29.20
N HIS A 498 -22.93 -4.19 -28.45
CA HIS A 498 -23.42 -2.81 -28.61
C HIS A 498 -22.54 -2.01 -29.59
N VAL A 499 -21.22 -2.25 -29.54
CA VAL A 499 -20.21 -1.63 -30.41
C VAL A 499 -19.28 -2.73 -30.91
N LEU A 500 -19.04 -2.78 -32.22
CA LEU A 500 -18.06 -3.71 -32.81
C LEU A 500 -16.69 -3.04 -32.84
N CYS A 501 -15.67 -3.65 -32.22
CA CYS A 501 -14.30 -3.16 -32.27
C CYS A 501 -13.41 -4.07 -33.13
N ILE A 502 -12.60 -3.47 -34.00
CA ILE A 502 -11.42 -4.10 -34.60
C ILE A 502 -10.18 -3.61 -33.86
N LYS A 503 -9.48 -4.51 -33.16
CA LYS A 503 -8.27 -4.21 -32.37
C LYS A 503 -7.01 -4.69 -33.09
N ASP A 504 -6.39 -3.80 -33.86
CA ASP A 504 -5.06 -4.01 -34.43
C ASP A 504 -3.97 -3.62 -33.42
N MET A 505 -3.61 -4.56 -32.54
CA MET A 505 -2.66 -4.35 -31.44
C MET A 505 -1.20 -4.13 -31.87
N ALA A 506 -0.87 -4.24 -33.16
CA ALA A 506 0.50 -4.12 -33.66
C ALA A 506 0.68 -3.02 -34.71
N GLY A 507 -0.37 -2.57 -35.39
CA GLY A 507 -0.26 -1.60 -36.49
C GLY A 507 -0.09 -2.29 -37.85
N LEU A 508 -0.85 -3.36 -38.07
CA LEU A 508 -0.85 -4.20 -39.27
C LEU A 508 -1.92 -3.79 -40.30
N LEU A 509 -2.94 -3.02 -39.89
CA LEU A 509 -3.97 -2.50 -40.80
C LEU A 509 -3.35 -1.46 -41.74
N LYS A 510 -3.06 -1.87 -42.97
CA LYS A 510 -2.72 -0.95 -44.07
C LYS A 510 -3.99 -0.21 -44.51
N PRO A 511 -3.90 0.97 -45.15
CA PRO A 511 -5.07 1.69 -45.66
C PRO A 511 -5.98 0.84 -46.57
N GLU A 512 -5.42 -0.06 -47.38
CA GLU A 512 -6.23 -0.92 -48.26
C GLU A 512 -6.92 -2.07 -47.51
N SER A 513 -6.18 -2.77 -46.63
CA SER A 513 -6.75 -3.77 -45.70
C SER A 513 -7.88 -3.16 -44.85
N SER A 514 -7.72 -1.89 -44.46
CA SER A 514 -8.72 -1.10 -43.73
C SER A 514 -9.99 -0.89 -44.53
N ARG A 515 -9.90 -0.41 -45.78
CA ARG A 515 -11.07 -0.24 -46.66
C ARG A 515 -11.81 -1.55 -46.88
N ILE A 516 -11.08 -2.62 -47.20
CA ILE A 516 -11.65 -3.95 -47.45
C ILE A 516 -12.41 -4.47 -46.22
N LEU A 517 -11.78 -4.44 -45.05
CA LEU A 517 -12.39 -4.96 -43.82
C LEU A 517 -13.57 -4.11 -43.35
N ILE A 518 -13.38 -2.79 -43.21
CA ILE A 518 -14.39 -1.93 -42.60
C ILE A 518 -15.62 -1.77 -43.51
N SER A 519 -15.45 -1.66 -44.83
CA SER A 519 -16.60 -1.62 -45.75
C SER A 519 -17.43 -2.89 -45.67
N ALA A 520 -16.79 -4.07 -45.68
CA ALA A 520 -17.48 -5.36 -45.60
C ALA A 520 -18.23 -5.56 -44.27
N LEU A 521 -17.73 -4.99 -43.17
CA LEU A 521 -18.42 -4.99 -41.88
C LEU A 521 -19.57 -3.97 -41.85
N ARG A 522 -19.37 -2.77 -42.40
CA ARG A 522 -20.38 -1.70 -42.49
C ARG A 522 -21.57 -2.11 -43.36
N ASP A 523 -21.31 -2.66 -44.55
CA ASP A 523 -22.34 -3.15 -45.47
C ASP A 523 -23.25 -4.20 -44.82
N ARG A 524 -22.69 -4.99 -43.89
CA ARG A 524 -23.38 -6.10 -43.23
C ARG A 524 -24.06 -5.70 -41.92
N TYR A 525 -23.55 -4.68 -41.24
CA TYR A 525 -24.05 -4.17 -39.96
C TYR A 525 -24.21 -2.64 -40.04
N PRO A 526 -25.19 -2.13 -40.81
CA PRO A 526 -25.33 -0.70 -41.09
C PRO A 526 -25.69 0.14 -39.86
N ASP A 527 -26.35 -0.47 -38.87
CA ASP A 527 -26.87 0.20 -37.66
C ASP A 527 -25.96 0.06 -36.43
N VAL A 528 -24.90 -0.75 -36.51
CA VAL A 528 -23.99 -1.03 -35.37
C VAL A 528 -22.81 -0.07 -35.42
N PRO A 529 -22.43 0.61 -34.32
CA PRO A 529 -21.20 1.36 -34.24
C PRO A 529 -19.96 0.50 -34.53
N ILE A 530 -19.09 0.96 -35.41
CA ILE A 530 -17.79 0.34 -35.71
C ILE A 530 -16.67 1.22 -35.16
N HIS A 531 -15.90 0.65 -34.25
CA HIS A 531 -14.76 1.24 -33.58
C HIS A 531 -13.47 0.59 -34.08
N VAL A 532 -12.47 1.37 -34.51
CA VAL A 532 -11.17 0.82 -34.90
C VAL A 532 -10.05 1.32 -34.00
N HIS A 533 -9.32 0.37 -33.44
CA HIS A 533 -8.09 0.61 -32.70
C HIS A 533 -6.90 0.13 -33.54
N THR A 534 -5.86 0.95 -33.63
CA THR A 534 -4.55 0.57 -34.19
C THR A 534 -3.39 1.13 -33.35
N HIS A 535 -2.17 0.72 -33.67
CA HIS A 535 -0.94 1.37 -33.24
C HIS A 535 -0.21 1.95 -34.46
N ASP A 536 0.47 3.08 -34.30
CA ASP A 536 1.22 3.75 -35.37
C ASP A 536 2.65 3.18 -35.53
N THR A 537 2.85 1.90 -35.22
CA THR A 537 4.17 1.27 -35.12
C THR A 537 4.95 1.41 -36.43
N ALA A 538 4.26 1.27 -37.57
CA ALA A 538 4.84 1.41 -38.90
C ALA A 538 4.93 2.87 -39.42
N GLY A 539 4.41 3.87 -38.68
CA GLY A 539 4.26 5.24 -39.17
C GLY A 539 3.16 5.41 -40.23
N ALA A 540 2.18 4.50 -40.25
CA ALA A 540 1.08 4.46 -41.22
C ALA A 540 -0.32 4.50 -40.57
N GLY A 541 -0.40 4.57 -39.24
CA GLY A 541 -1.63 4.46 -38.46
C GLY A 541 -2.60 5.62 -38.69
N VAL A 542 -2.11 6.85 -38.88
CA VAL A 542 -2.96 8.00 -39.26
C VAL A 542 -3.64 7.73 -40.61
N ALA A 543 -2.90 7.24 -41.62
CA ALA A 543 -3.45 6.92 -42.93
C ALA A 543 -4.42 5.72 -42.89
N ALA A 544 -4.17 4.74 -42.00
CA ALA A 544 -5.07 3.62 -41.78
C ALA A 544 -6.38 4.06 -41.11
N MET A 545 -6.33 4.91 -40.07
CA MET A 545 -7.53 5.40 -39.39
C MET A 545 -8.36 6.34 -40.26
N LEU A 546 -7.73 7.17 -41.10
CA LEU A 546 -8.45 7.91 -42.14
C LEU A 546 -9.16 6.95 -43.12
N ALA A 547 -8.49 5.91 -43.60
CA ALA A 547 -9.11 4.91 -44.48
C ALA A 547 -10.25 4.11 -43.81
N CYS A 548 -10.15 3.83 -42.50
CA CYS A 548 -11.25 3.25 -41.71
C CYS A 548 -12.45 4.20 -41.63
N ALA A 549 -12.22 5.48 -41.35
CA ALA A 549 -13.27 6.49 -41.26
C ALA A 549 -13.95 6.73 -42.63
N GLU A 550 -13.18 6.79 -43.71
CA GLU A 550 -13.68 6.83 -45.11
C GLU A 550 -14.55 5.61 -45.44
N ALA A 551 -14.17 4.42 -44.95
CA ALA A 551 -14.92 3.17 -45.10
C ALA A 551 -16.11 3.03 -44.13
N GLY A 552 -16.36 4.02 -43.28
CA GLY A 552 -17.54 4.09 -42.41
C GLY A 552 -17.36 3.55 -40.99
N ALA A 553 -16.14 3.58 -40.42
CA ALA A 553 -15.96 3.51 -38.97
C ALA A 553 -16.51 4.79 -38.30
N ASP A 554 -17.23 4.64 -37.18
CA ASP A 554 -17.79 5.78 -36.43
C ASP A 554 -16.79 6.35 -35.42
N VAL A 555 -15.87 5.50 -34.93
CA VAL A 555 -14.90 5.84 -33.87
C VAL A 555 -13.51 5.30 -34.22
N VAL A 556 -12.46 6.07 -33.91
CA VAL A 556 -11.07 5.59 -33.91
C VAL A 556 -10.32 5.94 -32.62
N ASP A 557 -9.41 5.06 -32.19
CA ASP A 557 -8.48 5.32 -31.09
C ASP A 557 -7.36 6.28 -31.54
N VAL A 558 -7.13 7.33 -30.76
CA VAL A 558 -6.03 8.29 -30.90
C VAL A 558 -5.35 8.55 -29.56
N ALA A 559 -4.13 9.07 -29.58
CA ALA A 559 -3.46 9.65 -28.42
C ALA A 559 -3.11 11.11 -28.69
N VAL A 560 -2.98 11.93 -27.64
CA VAL A 560 -2.46 13.30 -27.78
C VAL A 560 -1.04 13.28 -28.34
N ASP A 561 -0.67 14.30 -29.12
CA ASP A 561 0.49 14.24 -30.02
C ASP A 561 1.82 13.87 -29.33
N SER A 562 2.12 14.45 -28.17
CA SER A 562 3.33 14.14 -27.37
C SER A 562 3.36 12.71 -26.78
N MET A 563 2.21 12.03 -26.78
CA MET A 563 2.00 10.64 -26.35
C MET A 563 1.57 9.72 -27.50
N ALA A 564 1.62 10.18 -28.75
CA ALA A 564 1.24 9.45 -29.95
C ALA A 564 2.45 8.95 -30.75
N GLY A 565 2.15 8.23 -31.83
CA GLY A 565 3.15 7.72 -32.78
C GLY A 565 3.99 6.56 -32.23
N MET A 566 4.85 6.01 -33.10
CA MET A 566 5.68 4.84 -32.76
C MET A 566 4.77 3.69 -32.26
N THR A 567 5.13 2.99 -31.17
CA THR A 567 4.28 1.94 -30.59
C THR A 567 2.99 2.45 -29.94
N SER A 568 2.68 3.74 -29.93
CA SER A 568 1.42 4.32 -29.44
C SER A 568 0.33 4.35 -30.52
N GLN A 569 -0.80 4.98 -30.23
CA GLN A 569 -1.87 5.29 -31.19
C GLN A 569 -1.45 6.39 -32.19
N PRO A 570 -2.19 6.54 -33.30
CA PRO A 570 -2.10 7.71 -34.18
C PRO A 570 -2.33 9.03 -33.44
N SER A 571 -1.72 10.10 -33.96
CA SER A 571 -1.82 11.46 -33.39
C SER A 571 -3.23 12.04 -33.52
N MET A 572 -3.78 12.47 -32.38
CA MET A 572 -5.07 13.17 -32.30
C MET A 572 -5.05 14.47 -33.11
N GLY A 573 -4.02 15.30 -32.98
CA GLY A 573 -3.89 16.56 -33.71
C GLY A 573 -3.81 16.37 -35.22
N ALA A 574 -3.08 15.35 -35.68
CA ALA A 574 -3.05 14.98 -37.10
C ALA A 574 -4.44 14.54 -37.60
N MET A 575 -5.15 13.69 -36.84
CA MET A 575 -6.49 13.24 -37.21
C MET A 575 -7.52 14.39 -37.22
N VAL A 576 -7.49 15.31 -36.25
CA VAL A 576 -8.32 16.54 -36.27
C VAL A 576 -7.99 17.37 -37.51
N ALA A 577 -6.70 17.64 -37.78
CA ALA A 577 -6.28 18.48 -38.89
C ALA A 577 -6.65 17.90 -40.26
N CYS A 578 -6.51 16.59 -40.45
CA CYS A 578 -6.84 15.91 -41.71
C CYS A 578 -8.35 15.78 -41.97
N THR A 579 -9.18 15.74 -40.92
CA THR A 579 -10.65 15.63 -41.05
C THR A 579 -11.37 16.97 -41.13
N LYS A 580 -10.72 18.07 -40.70
CA LYS A 580 -11.29 19.42 -40.67
C LYS A 580 -11.86 19.87 -42.02
N GLY A 581 -13.11 20.33 -42.02
CA GLY A 581 -13.83 20.78 -43.22
C GLY A 581 -14.30 19.65 -44.16
N THR A 582 -14.14 18.38 -43.76
CA THR A 582 -14.68 17.22 -44.49
C THR A 582 -15.99 16.74 -43.85
N LYS A 583 -16.60 15.68 -44.39
CA LYS A 583 -17.75 15.00 -43.75
C LYS A 583 -17.39 14.25 -42.46
N LEU A 584 -16.09 14.06 -42.20
CA LEU A 584 -15.54 13.35 -41.05
C LEU A 584 -15.02 14.33 -39.97
N ASP A 585 -15.30 15.63 -40.10
CA ASP A 585 -14.87 16.64 -39.11
C ASP A 585 -15.33 16.25 -37.70
N THR A 586 -14.40 16.34 -36.75
CA THR A 586 -14.58 15.92 -35.36
C THR A 586 -15.17 17.01 -34.47
N GLY A 587 -15.16 18.27 -34.94
CA GLY A 587 -15.54 19.45 -34.16
C GLY A 587 -14.56 19.82 -33.03
N ILE A 588 -13.44 19.10 -32.86
CA ILE A 588 -12.43 19.39 -31.84
C ILE A 588 -11.55 20.56 -32.31
N ALA A 589 -11.36 21.56 -31.46
CA ALA A 589 -10.47 22.68 -31.74
C ALA A 589 -8.99 22.25 -31.59
N LEU A 590 -8.18 22.48 -32.63
CA LEU A 590 -6.75 22.09 -32.65
C LEU A 590 -5.96 22.76 -31.53
N GLU A 591 -6.29 24.01 -31.22
CA GLU A 591 -5.69 24.79 -30.13
C GLU A 591 -5.82 24.05 -28.79
N LYS A 592 -6.94 23.34 -28.59
CA LYS A 592 -7.19 22.54 -27.38
C LYS A 592 -6.38 21.25 -27.33
N VAL A 593 -6.06 20.68 -28.48
CA VAL A 593 -5.12 19.55 -28.60
C VAL A 593 -3.69 20.01 -28.31
N PHE A 594 -3.30 21.22 -28.73
CA PHE A 594 -1.96 21.76 -28.47
C PHE A 594 -1.72 22.01 -26.97
N ASP A 595 -2.66 22.68 -26.29
CA ASP A 595 -2.66 22.88 -24.83
C ASP A 595 -2.56 21.53 -24.07
N TYR A 596 -3.27 20.49 -24.55
CA TYR A 596 -3.23 19.13 -23.97
C TYR A 596 -1.87 18.46 -24.21
N SER A 597 -1.31 18.65 -25.41
CA SER A 597 -0.03 18.06 -25.82
C SER A 597 1.15 18.68 -25.07
N GLU A 598 1.16 19.99 -24.84
CA GLU A 598 2.20 20.69 -24.09
C GLU A 598 2.32 20.17 -22.65
N TYR A 599 1.18 19.96 -21.97
CA TYR A 599 1.16 19.32 -20.64
C TYR A 599 1.85 17.95 -20.68
N TRP A 600 1.49 17.12 -21.67
CA TRP A 600 2.00 15.76 -21.79
C TRP A 600 3.45 15.69 -22.27
N GLU A 601 3.94 16.65 -23.06
CA GLU A 601 5.34 16.77 -23.50
C GLU A 601 6.26 16.93 -22.28
N VAL A 602 5.93 17.86 -21.37
CA VAL A 602 6.69 18.06 -20.13
C VAL A 602 6.50 16.89 -19.16
N THR A 603 5.28 16.38 -19.02
CA THR A 603 4.96 15.24 -18.14
C THR A 603 5.69 13.97 -18.57
N ARG A 604 5.78 13.68 -19.87
CA ARG A 604 6.53 12.55 -20.44
C ARG A 604 8.02 12.61 -20.06
N GLY A 605 8.59 13.81 -19.95
CA GLY A 605 9.95 14.02 -19.42
C GLY A 605 10.16 13.50 -18.01
N LEU A 606 9.13 13.44 -17.15
CA LEU A 606 9.22 12.81 -15.81
C LEU A 606 9.39 11.29 -15.90
N TYR A 607 8.94 10.68 -17.01
CA TYR A 607 8.97 9.24 -17.28
C TYR A 607 10.10 8.80 -18.22
N ALA A 608 11.07 9.68 -18.53
CA ALA A 608 12.27 9.35 -19.29
C ALA A 608 13.00 8.05 -18.84
N PRO A 609 13.03 7.65 -17.55
CA PRO A 609 13.59 6.35 -17.14
C PRO A 609 12.86 5.10 -17.69
N PHE A 610 11.71 5.25 -18.34
CA PHE A 610 10.87 4.17 -18.88
C PHE A 610 10.56 4.33 -20.37
N ASP A 611 11.03 5.40 -21.01
CA ASP A 611 10.62 5.79 -22.36
C ASP A 611 11.21 4.87 -23.43
N CYS A 612 10.36 4.35 -24.32
CA CYS A 612 10.76 3.48 -25.43
C CYS A 612 11.76 4.16 -26.39
N THR A 613 11.81 5.50 -26.44
CA THR A 613 12.80 6.25 -27.22
C THR A 613 14.22 6.08 -26.73
N ALA A 614 14.46 5.51 -25.55
CA ALA A 614 15.80 5.06 -25.16
C ALA A 614 16.36 3.99 -26.11
N THR A 615 15.50 3.27 -26.83
CA THR A 615 15.87 2.12 -27.67
C THR A 615 15.33 2.21 -29.10
N MET A 616 14.18 2.86 -29.30
CA MET A 616 13.50 3.00 -30.60
C MET A 616 13.12 4.48 -30.85
N LYS A 617 13.87 5.17 -31.72
CA LYS A 617 13.74 6.61 -31.96
C LYS A 617 12.59 7.03 -32.91
N SER A 618 11.95 6.09 -33.57
CA SER A 618 10.88 6.30 -34.56
C SER A 618 10.05 5.04 -34.72
N GLY A 619 8.94 5.12 -35.45
CA GLY A 619 8.27 3.92 -35.95
C GLY A 619 9.19 3.05 -36.83
N ASN A 620 8.82 1.79 -37.00
CA ASN A 620 9.54 0.80 -37.79
C ASN A 620 8.56 -0.15 -38.52
N ALA A 621 8.64 -0.18 -39.84
CA ALA A 621 7.79 -1.00 -40.71
C ALA A 621 8.08 -2.51 -40.64
N ASP A 622 9.17 -2.96 -39.97
CA ASP A 622 9.42 -4.40 -39.79
C ASP A 622 8.36 -5.11 -38.93
N VAL A 623 7.47 -4.36 -38.27
CA VAL A 623 6.25 -4.88 -37.63
C VAL A 623 5.34 -5.66 -38.60
N TYR A 624 5.34 -5.35 -39.90
CA TYR A 624 4.60 -6.14 -40.90
C TYR A 624 5.19 -7.55 -41.12
N GLU A 625 6.44 -7.80 -40.70
CA GLU A 625 7.07 -9.14 -40.73
C GLU A 625 7.04 -9.85 -39.37
N ASN A 626 7.24 -9.10 -38.27
CA ASN A 626 7.36 -9.68 -36.93
C ASN A 626 6.06 -9.66 -36.11
N GLU A 627 5.11 -8.79 -36.45
CA GLU A 627 3.81 -8.68 -35.79
C GLU A 627 3.91 -8.60 -34.25
N ILE A 628 4.95 -7.90 -33.74
CA ILE A 628 5.15 -7.64 -32.31
C ILE A 628 4.24 -6.45 -31.88
N PRO A 629 3.30 -6.63 -30.93
CA PRO A 629 2.45 -5.55 -30.43
C PRO A 629 3.22 -4.43 -29.73
N GLY A 630 2.63 -3.23 -29.70
CA GLY A 630 3.27 -2.02 -29.16
C GLY A 630 3.90 -2.20 -27.78
N GLY A 631 3.08 -2.52 -26.76
CA GLY A 631 3.58 -2.80 -25.40
C GLY A 631 4.46 -4.06 -25.27
N GLN A 632 4.32 -5.04 -26.17
CA GLN A 632 5.21 -6.21 -26.17
C GLN A 632 6.61 -5.84 -26.64
N TYR A 633 6.75 -4.93 -27.61
CA TYR A 633 8.05 -4.50 -28.15
C TYR A 633 8.93 -3.89 -27.05
N THR A 634 8.40 -2.90 -26.33
CA THR A 634 9.09 -2.21 -25.24
C THR A 634 9.51 -3.19 -24.14
N ASN A 635 8.60 -4.10 -23.73
CA ASN A 635 8.88 -5.12 -22.72
C ASN A 635 9.93 -6.15 -23.19
N LEU A 636 9.80 -6.68 -24.41
CA LEU A 636 10.71 -7.67 -24.99
C LEU A 636 12.14 -7.10 -25.13
N HIS A 637 12.26 -5.81 -25.45
CA HIS A 637 13.54 -5.13 -25.51
C HIS A 637 14.20 -4.99 -24.13
N PHE A 638 13.43 -4.61 -23.11
CA PHE A 638 13.95 -4.51 -21.74
C PHE A 638 14.38 -5.90 -21.20
N GLN A 639 13.58 -6.94 -21.44
CA GLN A 639 13.93 -8.33 -21.10
C GLN A 639 15.22 -8.78 -21.80
N ALA A 640 15.32 -8.56 -23.12
CA ALA A 640 16.52 -8.90 -23.89
C ALA A 640 17.77 -8.20 -23.32
N HIS A 641 17.66 -6.93 -22.89
CA HIS A 641 18.77 -6.24 -22.21
C HIS A 641 19.12 -6.86 -20.86
N SER A 642 18.14 -7.17 -20.00
CA SER A 642 18.38 -7.83 -18.71
C SER A 642 19.00 -9.22 -18.86
N MET A 643 18.73 -9.93 -19.96
CA MET A 643 19.30 -11.24 -20.28
C MET A 643 20.64 -11.18 -21.06
N GLY A 644 21.19 -9.99 -21.29
CA GLY A 644 22.44 -9.83 -22.06
C GLY A 644 22.30 -10.04 -23.58
N LEU A 645 21.07 -10.15 -24.09
CA LEU A 645 20.72 -10.32 -25.51
C LEU A 645 20.46 -9.01 -26.25
N GLY A 646 20.64 -7.84 -25.62
CA GLY A 646 20.34 -6.53 -26.21
C GLY A 646 21.04 -6.28 -27.55
N ASN A 647 22.31 -6.68 -27.69
CA ASN A 647 23.05 -6.60 -28.96
C ASN A 647 22.55 -7.59 -30.03
N LYS A 648 21.75 -8.60 -29.65
CA LYS A 648 21.11 -9.58 -30.54
C LYS A 648 19.63 -9.24 -30.83
N PHE A 649 19.12 -8.06 -30.49
CA PHE A 649 17.68 -7.77 -30.64
C PHE A 649 17.13 -7.95 -32.08
N LYS A 650 17.94 -7.71 -33.12
CA LYS A 650 17.58 -8.05 -34.52
C LYS A 650 17.31 -9.55 -34.71
N GLN A 651 18.11 -10.41 -34.06
CA GLN A 651 17.91 -11.86 -34.05
C GLN A 651 16.65 -12.23 -33.26
N VAL A 652 16.39 -11.58 -32.12
CA VAL A 652 15.17 -11.78 -31.31
C VAL A 652 13.91 -11.51 -32.14
N LYS A 653 13.87 -10.41 -32.91
CA LYS A 653 12.71 -10.13 -33.80
C LYS A 653 12.53 -11.17 -34.90
N LYS A 654 13.61 -11.67 -35.52
CA LYS A 654 13.53 -12.78 -36.48
C LYS A 654 13.02 -14.06 -35.82
N SER A 655 13.56 -14.42 -34.66
CA SER A 655 13.12 -15.59 -33.89
C SER A 655 11.68 -15.45 -33.38
N TYR A 656 11.15 -14.24 -33.20
CA TYR A 656 9.74 -14.01 -32.88
C TYR A 656 8.82 -14.37 -34.05
N SER A 657 9.18 -14.02 -35.29
CA SER A 657 8.46 -14.47 -36.49
C SER A 657 8.48 -16.00 -36.65
N GLU A 658 9.61 -16.65 -36.35
CA GLU A 658 9.71 -18.12 -36.42
C GLU A 658 9.00 -18.83 -35.25
N ALA A 659 9.07 -18.27 -34.04
CA ALA A 659 8.30 -18.73 -32.88
C ALA A 659 6.78 -18.63 -33.12
N ASN A 660 6.32 -17.59 -33.82
CA ASN A 660 4.91 -17.49 -34.23
C ASN A 660 4.51 -18.65 -35.17
N LYS A 661 5.36 -19.01 -36.13
CA LYS A 661 5.12 -20.16 -37.04
C LYS A 661 5.13 -21.50 -36.30
N LEU A 662 6.11 -21.71 -35.41
CA LEU A 662 6.19 -22.89 -34.53
C LEU A 662 4.91 -23.12 -33.73
N LEU A 663 4.32 -22.04 -33.22
CA LEU A 663 3.10 -22.07 -32.42
C LEU A 663 1.82 -22.06 -33.25
N GLY A 664 1.93 -22.14 -34.58
CA GLY A 664 0.82 -22.35 -35.52
C GLY A 664 0.25 -21.08 -36.17
N ASP A 665 1.02 -19.98 -36.23
CA ASP A 665 0.61 -18.63 -36.65
C ASP A 665 -0.55 -18.07 -35.80
N LEU A 666 -0.19 -17.45 -34.68
CA LEU A 666 -1.11 -16.98 -33.65
C LEU A 666 -1.52 -15.52 -33.84
N ILE A 667 -2.71 -15.19 -33.34
CA ILE A 667 -3.03 -13.84 -32.89
C ILE A 667 -2.14 -13.53 -31.69
N LYS A 668 -1.44 -12.40 -31.72
CA LYS A 668 -0.38 -12.04 -30.76
C LYS A 668 -0.79 -10.78 -30.00
N VAL A 669 -1.33 -10.94 -28.80
CA VAL A 669 -1.66 -9.86 -27.85
C VAL A 669 -1.50 -10.44 -26.44
N THR A 670 -1.39 -9.64 -25.39
CA THR A 670 -1.13 -10.21 -24.04
C THR A 670 -2.23 -11.21 -23.62
N PRO A 671 -1.90 -12.47 -23.26
CA PRO A 671 -0.56 -13.03 -23.03
C PRO A 671 0.08 -13.80 -24.21
N SER A 672 -0.62 -14.10 -25.31
CA SER A 672 -0.04 -14.82 -26.47
C SER A 672 1.20 -14.14 -27.07
N SER A 673 1.26 -12.81 -27.07
CA SER A 673 2.46 -12.05 -27.47
C SER A 673 3.67 -12.32 -26.58
N LYS A 674 3.45 -12.54 -25.27
CA LYS A 674 4.51 -12.91 -24.32
C LYS A 674 4.99 -14.33 -24.59
N ILE A 675 4.06 -15.26 -24.84
CA ILE A 675 4.39 -16.67 -25.13
C ILE A 675 5.31 -16.79 -26.35
N VAL A 676 5.00 -16.07 -27.44
CA VAL A 676 5.87 -16.00 -28.63
C VAL A 676 7.22 -15.34 -28.29
N GLY A 677 7.22 -14.28 -27.47
CA GLY A 677 8.44 -13.58 -27.02
C GLY A 677 9.36 -14.41 -26.12
N ASP A 678 8.80 -15.22 -25.22
CA ASP A 678 9.54 -16.12 -24.34
C ASP A 678 10.20 -17.23 -25.17
N LEU A 679 9.48 -17.82 -26.14
CA LEU A 679 10.03 -18.81 -27.08
C LEU A 679 11.13 -18.19 -27.96
N ALA A 680 10.92 -16.97 -28.48
CA ALA A 680 11.91 -16.27 -29.30
C ALA A 680 13.22 -16.01 -28.54
N GLN A 681 13.14 -15.56 -27.29
CA GLN A 681 14.32 -15.35 -26.43
C GLN A 681 15.01 -16.68 -26.10
N PHE A 682 14.25 -17.73 -25.79
CA PHE A 682 14.78 -19.08 -25.58
C PHE A 682 15.56 -19.59 -26.80
N MET A 683 15.02 -19.44 -28.01
CA MET A 683 15.69 -19.81 -29.25
C MET A 683 17.01 -19.05 -29.44
N VAL A 684 17.02 -17.72 -29.23
CA VAL A 684 18.23 -16.88 -29.38
C VAL A 684 19.27 -17.17 -28.30
N GLN A 685 18.85 -17.43 -27.07
CA GLN A 685 19.75 -17.74 -25.95
C GLN A 685 20.47 -19.07 -26.17
N ASN A 686 19.75 -20.09 -26.65
CA ASN A 686 20.30 -21.42 -26.92
C ASN A 686 20.86 -21.59 -28.34
N ASN A 687 20.83 -20.52 -29.16
CA ASN A 687 21.24 -20.48 -30.57
C ASN A 687 20.53 -21.53 -31.47
N LEU A 688 19.27 -21.84 -31.18
CA LEU A 688 18.47 -22.84 -31.91
C LEU A 688 17.78 -22.23 -33.14
N THR A 689 17.77 -22.97 -34.26
CA THR A 689 16.85 -22.66 -35.38
C THR A 689 15.43 -23.16 -35.09
N ARG A 690 14.49 -22.83 -35.99
CA ARG A 690 13.12 -23.34 -35.92
C ARG A 690 13.09 -24.86 -36.08
N GLU A 691 13.81 -25.35 -37.08
CA GLU A 691 13.88 -26.75 -37.47
C GLU A 691 14.44 -27.59 -36.30
N GLU A 692 15.50 -27.12 -35.66
CA GLU A 692 16.07 -27.78 -34.47
C GLU A 692 15.09 -27.83 -33.28
N VAL A 693 14.23 -26.82 -33.12
CA VAL A 693 13.20 -26.79 -32.07
C VAL A 693 12.07 -27.78 -32.40
N GLU A 694 11.67 -27.93 -33.66
CA GLU A 694 10.72 -28.96 -34.10
C GLU A 694 11.31 -30.37 -33.94
N GLU A 695 12.58 -30.55 -34.32
CA GLU A 695 13.32 -31.82 -34.28
C GLU A 695 13.63 -32.30 -32.85
N LYS A 696 13.89 -31.40 -31.90
CA LYS A 696 14.27 -31.72 -30.50
C LYS A 696 13.16 -31.39 -29.49
N ALA A 697 11.91 -31.29 -29.94
CA ALA A 697 10.77 -30.83 -29.14
C ALA A 697 10.46 -31.66 -27.86
N ASP A 698 10.90 -32.91 -27.79
CA ASP A 698 10.80 -33.79 -26.62
C ASP A 698 12.09 -33.85 -25.77
N GLU A 699 13.20 -33.26 -26.22
CA GLU A 699 14.44 -33.14 -25.44
C GLU A 699 14.55 -31.79 -24.72
N LEU A 700 14.02 -30.72 -25.34
CA LEU A 700 14.13 -29.35 -24.87
C LEU A 700 13.21 -29.03 -23.68
N SER A 701 13.71 -28.22 -22.74
CA SER A 701 12.94 -27.67 -21.62
C SER A 701 12.43 -26.27 -21.98
N PHE A 702 11.18 -26.19 -22.43
CA PHE A 702 10.55 -24.95 -22.90
C PHE A 702 10.18 -23.99 -21.75
N PRO A 703 10.07 -22.67 -22.03
CA PRO A 703 9.51 -21.72 -21.08
C PRO A 703 8.10 -22.13 -20.64
N LEU A 704 7.79 -21.96 -19.35
CA LEU A 704 6.51 -22.37 -18.75
C LEU A 704 5.29 -21.81 -19.51
N SER A 705 5.35 -20.56 -19.96
CA SER A 705 4.30 -19.91 -20.74
C SER A 705 3.98 -20.63 -22.06
N VAL A 706 4.99 -21.21 -22.72
CA VAL A 706 4.84 -22.01 -23.95
C VAL A 706 4.18 -23.35 -23.62
N VAL A 707 4.58 -23.98 -22.52
CA VAL A 707 3.98 -25.25 -22.04
C VAL A 707 2.52 -25.03 -21.67
N GLU A 708 2.20 -24.03 -20.84
CA GLU A 708 0.84 -23.69 -20.43
C GLU A 708 -0.07 -23.36 -21.63
N PHE A 709 0.44 -22.60 -22.62
CA PHE A 709 -0.27 -22.37 -23.87
C PHE A 709 -0.61 -23.68 -24.58
N LEU A 710 0.39 -24.55 -24.80
CA LEU A 710 0.20 -25.84 -25.48
C LEU A 710 -0.75 -26.76 -24.70
N GLN A 711 -0.74 -26.72 -23.36
CA GLN A 711 -1.71 -27.45 -22.54
C GLN A 711 -3.15 -26.95 -22.75
N GLY A 712 -3.34 -25.66 -23.06
CA GLY A 712 -4.63 -25.04 -23.32
C GLY A 712 -5.04 -23.94 -22.32
N HIS A 713 -4.12 -23.49 -21.45
CA HIS A 713 -4.43 -22.53 -20.38
C HIS A 713 -4.87 -21.14 -20.85
N ILE A 714 -4.84 -20.80 -22.14
CA ILE A 714 -5.35 -19.50 -22.64
C ILE A 714 -6.44 -19.65 -23.70
N GLY A 715 -7.09 -20.83 -23.75
CA GLY A 715 -8.06 -21.18 -24.80
C GLY A 715 -7.42 -21.90 -25.98
N ILE A 716 -8.20 -22.07 -27.05
CA ILE A 716 -7.80 -22.85 -28.24
C ILE A 716 -7.51 -21.90 -29.40
N PRO A 717 -6.33 -21.94 -30.04
CA PRO A 717 -6.00 -21.07 -31.16
C PRO A 717 -6.81 -21.41 -32.41
N HIS A 718 -7.05 -20.42 -33.27
CA HIS A 718 -7.70 -20.65 -34.56
C HIS A 718 -6.89 -21.63 -35.42
N GLY A 719 -7.54 -22.67 -35.96
CA GLY A 719 -6.91 -23.78 -36.66
C GLY A 719 -6.44 -24.93 -35.76
N GLY A 720 -6.56 -24.81 -34.43
CA GLY A 720 -6.07 -25.79 -33.47
C GLY A 720 -4.58 -25.65 -33.17
N PHE A 721 -4.07 -26.48 -32.26
CA PHE A 721 -2.66 -26.49 -31.89
C PHE A 721 -1.78 -27.19 -32.93
N PRO A 722 -0.52 -26.79 -33.11
CA PRO A 722 0.41 -27.47 -34.01
C PRO A 722 0.76 -28.87 -33.48
N GLU A 723 0.39 -29.91 -34.23
CA GLU A 723 0.77 -31.31 -33.99
C GLU A 723 1.71 -31.78 -35.12
N PRO A 724 2.72 -32.63 -34.85
CA PRO A 724 2.99 -33.33 -33.59
C PRO A 724 3.75 -32.50 -32.53
N PHE A 725 4.06 -31.22 -32.81
CA PHE A 725 4.87 -30.37 -31.94
C PHE A 725 4.32 -30.30 -30.50
N ARG A 726 3.02 -29.99 -30.32
CA ARG A 726 2.33 -30.01 -29.03
C ARG A 726 2.53 -31.35 -28.31
N THR A 727 2.29 -32.47 -28.98
CA THR A 727 2.42 -33.79 -28.37
C THR A 727 3.85 -34.09 -27.92
N ARG A 728 4.87 -33.67 -28.68
CA ARG A 728 6.29 -33.84 -28.29
C ARG A 728 6.68 -32.97 -27.09
N VAL A 729 6.26 -31.70 -27.05
CA VAL A 729 6.55 -30.79 -25.94
C VAL A 729 5.85 -31.21 -24.66
N LEU A 730 4.56 -31.57 -24.74
CA LEU A 730 3.76 -31.92 -23.57
C LEU A 730 4.04 -33.33 -23.04
N LYS A 731 4.36 -34.29 -23.91
CA LYS A 731 4.55 -35.71 -23.53
C LYS A 731 3.30 -36.24 -22.81
N SER A 732 3.41 -36.49 -21.50
CA SER A 732 2.35 -36.94 -20.59
C SER A 732 1.70 -35.82 -19.76
N LEU A 733 2.08 -34.54 -19.95
CA LEU A 733 1.47 -33.42 -19.24
C LEU A 733 -0.03 -33.29 -19.57
N PRO A 734 -0.86 -32.90 -18.58
CA PRO A 734 -2.31 -32.81 -18.76
C PRO A 734 -2.68 -31.74 -19.80
N ARG A 735 -3.70 -32.05 -20.60
CA ARG A 735 -4.29 -31.17 -21.61
C ARG A 735 -5.64 -30.67 -21.11
N ILE A 736 -5.93 -29.40 -21.34
CA ILE A 736 -7.24 -28.79 -21.06
C ILE A 736 -8.06 -28.83 -22.35
N GLU A 737 -9.32 -29.27 -22.24
CA GLU A 737 -10.32 -29.21 -23.31
C GLU A 737 -11.37 -28.14 -22.99
N GLY A 738 -11.82 -27.41 -24.01
CA GLY A 738 -12.78 -26.31 -23.83
C GLY A 738 -12.18 -25.07 -23.16
N ARG A 739 -12.99 -24.39 -22.33
CA ARG A 739 -12.61 -23.16 -21.62
C ARG A 739 -12.02 -23.49 -20.24
N PRO A 740 -10.77 -23.08 -19.92
CA PRO A 740 -10.13 -23.47 -18.65
C PRO A 740 -10.86 -23.03 -17.38
N GLY A 741 -11.52 -21.87 -17.39
CA GLY A 741 -12.27 -21.36 -16.24
C GLY A 741 -13.55 -22.15 -15.92
N ALA A 742 -14.10 -22.91 -16.88
CA ALA A 742 -15.37 -23.61 -16.73
C ALA A 742 -15.31 -24.82 -15.77
N THR A 743 -14.10 -25.33 -15.49
CA THR A 743 -13.86 -26.45 -14.56
C THR A 743 -13.32 -26.01 -13.21
N LEU A 744 -13.06 -24.71 -13.02
CA LEU A 744 -12.62 -24.17 -11.74
C LEU A 744 -13.81 -24.05 -10.77
N PRO A 745 -13.64 -24.42 -9.48
CA PRO A 745 -14.67 -24.20 -8.48
C PRO A 745 -14.92 -22.69 -8.30
N PRO A 746 -16.16 -22.25 -8.05
CA PRO A 746 -16.46 -20.85 -7.74
C PRO A 746 -15.59 -20.31 -6.61
N LEU A 747 -15.13 -19.06 -6.75
CA LEU A 747 -14.37 -18.40 -5.70
C LEU A 747 -15.28 -18.03 -4.53
N ASP A 748 -14.88 -18.39 -3.31
CA ASP A 748 -15.56 -17.97 -2.08
C ASP A 748 -15.05 -16.58 -1.65
N PHE A 749 -15.87 -15.56 -1.89
CA PHE A 749 -15.54 -14.18 -1.56
C PHE A 749 -15.66 -13.89 -0.06
N ASP A 750 -16.58 -14.52 0.65
CA ASP A 750 -16.78 -14.31 2.09
C ASP A 750 -15.59 -14.86 2.88
N ALA A 751 -15.11 -16.05 2.51
CA ALA A 751 -13.88 -16.63 3.07
C ALA A 751 -12.63 -15.79 2.75
N LEU A 752 -12.54 -15.25 1.52
CA LEU A 752 -11.44 -14.36 1.14
C LEU A 752 -11.48 -13.05 1.93
N GLU A 753 -12.64 -12.41 2.06
CA GLU A 753 -12.83 -11.18 2.84
C GLU A 753 -12.50 -11.39 4.32
N ALA A 754 -12.97 -12.48 4.93
CA ALA A 754 -12.66 -12.84 6.30
C ALA A 754 -11.15 -13.07 6.51
N GLY A 755 -10.48 -13.76 5.56
CA GLY A 755 -9.03 -13.97 5.59
C GLY A 755 -8.24 -12.65 5.47
N LEU A 756 -8.67 -11.75 4.59
CA LEU A 756 -8.06 -10.42 4.45
C LEU A 756 -8.25 -9.56 5.70
N ARG A 757 -9.44 -9.57 6.33
CA ARG A 757 -9.66 -8.85 7.59
C ARG A 757 -8.77 -9.36 8.72
N LEU A 758 -8.58 -10.68 8.82
CA LEU A 758 -7.70 -11.28 9.81
C LEU A 758 -6.22 -10.88 9.61
N LEU A 759 -5.78 -10.67 8.37
CA LEU A 759 -4.40 -10.29 8.02
C LEU A 759 -4.14 -8.77 8.08
N HIS A 760 -5.15 -7.94 7.81
CA HIS A 760 -4.96 -6.50 7.56
C HIS A 760 -5.85 -5.58 8.41
N GLY A 761 -6.75 -6.12 9.23
CA GLY A 761 -7.74 -5.38 10.01
C GLY A 761 -9.05 -5.16 9.25
N ASP A 762 -10.04 -4.56 9.92
CA ASP A 762 -11.43 -4.48 9.41
C ASP A 762 -11.62 -3.55 8.20
N ASP A 763 -10.65 -2.68 7.90
CA ASP A 763 -10.63 -1.71 6.78
C ASP A 763 -10.40 -2.38 5.41
N ILE A 764 -11.10 -3.49 5.13
CA ILE A 764 -11.09 -4.20 3.84
C ILE A 764 -12.37 -3.90 3.06
N THR A 765 -12.21 -3.43 1.81
CA THR A 765 -13.31 -3.10 0.90
C THR A 765 -13.55 -4.18 -0.17
N GLN A 766 -14.64 -4.10 -0.93
CA GLN A 766 -14.87 -5.04 -2.05
C GLN A 766 -13.80 -4.89 -3.14
N GLU A 767 -13.25 -3.68 -3.33
CA GLU A 767 -12.12 -3.40 -4.20
C GLU A 767 -10.84 -4.11 -3.74
N ASP A 768 -10.57 -4.16 -2.43
CA ASP A 768 -9.47 -4.96 -1.86
C ASP A 768 -9.70 -6.46 -2.15
N VAL A 769 -10.91 -6.99 -1.88
CA VAL A 769 -11.27 -8.39 -2.13
C VAL A 769 -11.09 -8.75 -3.61
N MET A 770 -11.55 -7.91 -4.54
CA MET A 770 -11.38 -8.14 -5.97
C MET A 770 -9.94 -7.99 -6.45
N SER A 771 -9.16 -7.11 -5.83
CA SER A 771 -7.72 -6.99 -6.11
C SER A 771 -6.96 -8.24 -5.67
N ALA A 772 -7.29 -8.77 -4.49
CA ALA A 772 -6.75 -10.01 -3.96
C ALA A 772 -7.20 -11.24 -4.78
N ALA A 773 -8.46 -11.28 -5.24
CA ALA A 773 -8.99 -12.36 -6.08
C ALA A 773 -8.26 -12.44 -7.44
N MET A 774 -8.04 -11.29 -8.08
CA MET A 774 -7.36 -11.22 -9.37
C MET A 774 -5.84 -11.41 -9.24
N TYR A 775 -5.23 -10.87 -8.19
CA TYR A 775 -3.78 -10.77 -8.03
C TYR A 775 -3.32 -11.00 -6.57
N PRO A 776 -3.49 -12.21 -5.99
CA PRO A 776 -3.30 -12.44 -4.54
C PRO A 776 -1.93 -11.97 -4.02
N LYS A 777 -0.86 -12.41 -4.69
CA LYS A 777 0.52 -12.06 -4.31
C LYS A 777 0.84 -10.58 -4.50
N VAL A 778 0.33 -9.94 -5.56
CA VAL A 778 0.61 -8.52 -5.84
C VAL A 778 -0.12 -7.63 -4.84
N PHE A 779 -1.35 -8.00 -4.50
CA PHE A 779 -2.13 -7.31 -3.50
C PHE A 779 -1.47 -7.42 -2.12
N GLN A 780 -0.97 -8.61 -1.74
CA GLN A 780 -0.18 -8.78 -0.53
C GLN A 780 1.07 -7.88 -0.53
N GLU A 781 1.91 -7.94 -1.57
CA GLU A 781 3.10 -7.10 -1.73
C GLU A 781 2.75 -5.58 -1.65
N TYR A 782 1.60 -5.19 -2.20
CA TYR A 782 1.06 -3.82 -2.15
C TYR A 782 0.61 -3.40 -0.74
N LYS A 783 -0.10 -4.26 0.01
CA LYS A 783 -0.50 -3.98 1.40
C LYS A 783 0.71 -3.96 2.35
N GLU A 784 1.72 -4.81 2.13
CA GLU A 784 3.00 -4.78 2.86
C GLU A 784 3.79 -3.48 2.58
N PHE A 785 3.86 -3.06 1.31
CA PHE A 785 4.50 -1.81 0.91
C PHE A 785 3.81 -0.59 1.52
N THR A 786 2.49 -0.45 1.36
CA THR A 786 1.72 0.68 1.92
C THR A 786 1.65 0.62 3.45
N GLY A 787 1.74 -0.57 4.03
CA GLY A 787 2.03 -0.83 5.45
C GLY A 787 3.31 -0.14 5.93
N SER A 788 4.36 -0.13 5.11
CA SER A 788 5.70 0.39 5.45
C SER A 788 5.94 1.84 5.04
N PHE A 789 5.47 2.24 3.86
CA PHE A 789 5.78 3.50 3.18
C PHE A 789 4.58 4.44 3.00
N GLY A 790 3.35 3.96 3.24
CA GLY A 790 2.15 4.79 3.24
C GLY A 790 1.67 5.16 1.84
N PRO A 791 0.78 6.18 1.72
CA PRO A 791 0.17 6.55 0.45
C PRO A 791 1.13 7.36 -0.43
N VAL A 792 2.03 6.66 -1.15
CA VAL A 792 3.02 7.29 -2.04
C VAL A 792 2.42 7.93 -3.30
N ASP A 793 1.12 7.72 -3.56
CA ASP A 793 0.33 8.35 -4.62
C ASP A 793 0.23 9.88 -4.49
N CYS A 794 0.36 10.43 -3.27
CA CYS A 794 0.37 11.89 -3.05
C CYS A 794 1.67 12.59 -3.48
N LEU A 795 2.78 11.86 -3.66
CA LEU A 795 4.07 12.43 -4.06
C LEU A 795 4.05 12.82 -5.56
N SER A 796 4.78 13.88 -5.92
CA SER A 796 5.04 14.17 -7.34
C SER A 796 5.90 13.07 -7.97
N THR A 797 5.75 12.87 -9.28
CA THR A 797 6.40 11.75 -9.98
C THR A 797 7.93 11.81 -9.91
N ARG A 798 8.54 13.00 -9.93
CA ARG A 798 9.97 13.16 -9.66
C ARG A 798 10.35 12.73 -8.24
N LEU A 799 9.61 13.15 -7.21
CA LEU A 799 9.90 12.77 -5.82
C LEU A 799 9.71 11.27 -5.57
N PHE A 800 8.80 10.63 -6.31
CA PHE A 800 8.61 9.19 -6.31
C PHE A 800 9.79 8.44 -6.97
N LEU A 801 10.36 8.96 -8.07
CA LEU A 801 11.38 8.27 -8.87
C LEU A 801 12.84 8.62 -8.54
N ASP A 802 13.17 9.86 -8.17
CA ASP A 802 14.55 10.33 -7.91
C ASP A 802 14.73 10.84 -6.46
N GLY A 803 13.63 10.94 -5.69
CA GLY A 803 13.64 11.50 -4.34
C GLY A 803 13.89 13.02 -4.29
N PRO A 804 13.99 13.58 -3.08
CA PRO A 804 14.37 14.98 -2.88
C PRO A 804 15.90 15.14 -2.83
N LYS A 805 16.39 16.27 -3.32
CA LYS A 805 17.81 16.68 -3.18
C LYS A 805 18.07 17.25 -1.79
N ILE A 806 19.32 17.22 -1.34
CA ILE A 806 19.71 17.90 -0.10
C ILE A 806 19.40 19.40 -0.22
N ALA A 807 18.85 19.97 0.86
CA ALA A 807 18.29 21.32 0.98
C ALA A 807 17.06 21.64 0.12
N GLU A 808 16.50 20.67 -0.63
CA GLU A 808 15.25 20.83 -1.36
C GLU A 808 14.06 20.87 -0.40
N GLU A 809 13.19 21.86 -0.60
CA GLU A 809 11.93 22.06 0.13
C GLU A 809 10.73 21.90 -0.81
N PHE A 810 9.71 21.17 -0.37
CA PHE A 810 8.54 20.83 -1.18
C PHE A 810 7.30 20.62 -0.31
N GLN A 811 6.14 20.63 -0.96
CA GLN A 811 4.84 20.43 -0.32
C GLN A 811 4.20 19.12 -0.78
N VAL A 812 3.55 18.42 0.15
CA VAL A 812 2.79 17.18 -0.12
C VAL A 812 1.41 17.29 0.53
N GLU A 813 0.35 17.39 -0.28
CA GLU A 813 -1.03 17.33 0.21
C GLU A 813 -1.45 15.87 0.41
N ILE A 814 -1.68 15.48 1.67
CA ILE A 814 -2.05 14.09 2.04
C ILE A 814 -3.57 13.90 2.23
N GLU A 815 -4.32 14.99 2.21
CA GLU A 815 -5.77 15.10 2.38
C GLU A 815 -6.15 16.57 2.13
N ARG A 816 -7.40 16.86 1.74
CA ARG A 816 -7.85 18.24 1.49
C ARG A 816 -7.56 19.15 2.70
N GLY A 817 -6.71 20.15 2.52
CA GLY A 817 -6.31 21.08 3.59
C GLY A 817 -5.30 20.54 4.61
N LYS A 818 -4.67 19.39 4.33
CA LYS A 818 -3.57 18.82 5.13
C LYS A 818 -2.31 18.71 4.29
N THR A 819 -1.52 19.79 4.28
CA THR A 819 -0.24 19.86 3.57
C THR A 819 0.93 19.61 4.51
N LEU A 820 1.88 18.80 4.05
CA LEU A 820 3.17 18.59 4.69
C LEU A 820 4.22 19.46 3.97
N HIS A 821 4.88 20.35 4.71
CA HIS A 821 6.06 21.07 4.27
C HIS A 821 7.28 20.24 4.66
N ILE A 822 8.03 19.75 3.67
CA ILE A 822 9.13 18.82 3.87
C ILE A 822 10.40 19.41 3.27
N LYS A 823 11.50 19.34 4.02
CA LYS A 823 12.84 19.71 3.53
C LYS A 823 13.83 18.60 3.82
N ALA A 824 14.56 18.12 2.82
CA ALA A 824 15.63 17.14 3.04
C ALA A 824 16.91 17.85 3.54
N LEU A 825 17.48 17.39 4.65
CA LEU A 825 18.59 18.07 5.32
C LEU A 825 19.93 17.36 5.12
N ALA A 826 19.98 16.05 5.35
CA ALA A 826 21.21 15.25 5.22
C ALA A 826 20.92 13.74 5.11
N VAL A 827 21.88 13.01 4.54
CA VAL A 827 22.01 11.55 4.68
C VAL A 827 23.31 11.29 5.44
N GLY A 828 23.21 10.58 6.56
CA GLY A 828 24.36 10.24 7.39
C GLY A 828 25.17 9.06 6.89
N ASP A 829 26.31 8.83 7.55
CA ASP A 829 27.15 7.67 7.32
C ASP A 829 26.47 6.34 7.69
N LEU A 830 27.05 5.25 7.17
CA LEU A 830 26.62 3.90 7.49
C LEU A 830 26.96 3.57 8.95
N ASN A 831 25.95 3.19 9.73
CA ASN A 831 26.14 2.73 11.10
C ASN A 831 26.54 1.24 11.15
N LYS A 832 26.87 0.74 12.34
CA LYS A 832 27.29 -0.65 12.55
C LYS A 832 26.22 -1.70 12.20
N THR A 833 24.95 -1.30 12.07
CA THR A 833 23.82 -2.19 11.72
C THR A 833 23.45 -2.12 10.22
N GLY A 834 24.29 -1.51 9.38
CA GLY A 834 24.05 -1.42 7.93
C GLY A 834 22.95 -0.42 7.53
N GLN A 835 22.71 0.59 8.35
CA GLN A 835 21.69 1.63 8.14
C GLN A 835 22.30 3.03 8.11
N ARG A 836 21.65 3.95 7.39
CA ARG A 836 21.95 5.39 7.38
C ARG A 836 20.82 6.17 8.03
N GLY A 837 21.15 7.21 8.78
CA GLY A 837 20.17 8.18 9.27
C GLY A 837 19.88 9.22 8.20
N VAL A 838 18.64 9.33 7.71
CA VAL A 838 18.21 10.42 6.82
C VAL A 838 17.44 11.44 7.64
N PHE A 839 17.81 12.71 7.48
CA PHE A 839 17.29 13.83 8.27
C PHE A 839 16.42 14.75 7.40
N PHE A 840 15.27 15.10 7.93
CA PHE A 840 14.28 15.97 7.29
C PHE A 840 13.82 17.05 8.27
N GLU A 841 13.42 18.20 7.75
CA GLU A 841 12.50 19.10 8.42
C GLU A 841 11.08 18.77 7.95
N LEU A 842 10.13 18.67 8.87
CA LEU A 842 8.71 18.45 8.62
C LEU A 842 7.91 19.49 9.40
N ASN A 843 7.25 20.42 8.70
CA ASN A 843 6.50 21.53 9.27
C ASN A 843 7.30 22.29 10.36
N GLY A 844 8.55 22.66 10.06
CA GLY A 844 9.46 23.36 11.00
C GLY A 844 10.06 22.48 12.10
N GLN A 845 9.88 21.15 12.07
CA GLN A 845 10.41 20.24 13.08
C GLN A 845 11.39 19.22 12.49
N LEU A 846 12.55 19.06 13.13
CA LEU A 846 13.50 18.01 12.77
C LEU A 846 12.88 16.61 12.93
N ARG A 847 13.15 15.75 11.95
CA ARG A 847 12.82 14.33 11.91
C ARG A 847 14.03 13.55 11.41
N SER A 848 14.14 12.32 11.88
CA SER A 848 15.11 11.35 11.36
C SER A 848 14.40 10.03 11.08
N VAL A 849 14.84 9.35 10.03
CA VAL A 849 14.46 7.97 9.71
C VAL A 849 15.73 7.15 9.53
N LEU A 850 15.75 5.93 10.08
CA LEU A 850 16.83 4.98 9.84
C LEU A 850 16.48 4.12 8.63
N VAL A 851 17.37 4.12 7.64
CA VAL A 851 17.15 3.48 6.34
C VAL A 851 18.25 2.45 6.13
N LYS A 852 17.87 1.20 5.85
CA LYS A 852 18.81 0.12 5.52
C LYS A 852 19.48 0.41 4.16
N ASP A 853 20.81 0.31 4.11
CA ASP A 853 21.60 0.48 2.88
C ASP A 853 21.74 -0.89 2.20
N ASN A 854 20.95 -1.12 1.16
CA ASN A 854 20.85 -2.42 0.48
C ASN A 854 22.11 -2.81 -0.30
N VAL A 855 23.04 -1.87 -0.54
CA VAL A 855 24.32 -2.14 -1.19
C VAL A 855 25.34 -2.59 -0.14
N ALA A 856 25.55 -1.79 0.91
CA ALA A 856 26.48 -2.12 1.98
C ALA A 856 26.11 -3.44 2.70
N MET A 857 24.81 -3.70 2.86
CA MET A 857 24.29 -4.95 3.43
C MET A 857 24.66 -6.22 2.66
N LYS A 858 25.10 -6.14 1.39
CA LYS A 858 25.58 -7.31 0.62
C LYS A 858 27.03 -7.66 0.93
N GLU A 859 27.81 -6.70 1.41
CA GLU A 859 29.22 -6.86 1.79
C GLU A 859 29.37 -7.20 3.28
N MET A 860 28.40 -6.79 4.10
CA MET A 860 28.33 -7.12 5.52
C MET A 860 27.78 -8.53 5.76
N LYS A 861 28.57 -9.40 6.41
CA LYS A 861 28.10 -10.69 6.91
C LYS A 861 27.28 -10.48 8.18
N PHE A 862 26.01 -10.87 8.14
CA PHE A 862 25.14 -11.01 9.31
C PHE A 862 24.84 -12.48 9.52
N HIS A 863 24.82 -12.94 10.78
CA HIS A 863 24.29 -14.26 11.10
C HIS A 863 22.75 -14.26 10.91
N PRO A 864 22.15 -15.32 10.34
CA PRO A 864 20.69 -15.46 10.31
C PRO A 864 20.13 -15.48 11.73
N LYS A 865 18.84 -15.17 11.94
CA LYS A 865 18.17 -15.35 13.24
C LYS A 865 17.36 -16.66 13.25
N ALA A 866 17.36 -17.38 14.35
CA ALA A 866 16.55 -18.59 14.52
C ALA A 866 15.05 -18.27 14.64
N LEU A 867 14.21 -18.95 13.85
CA LEU A 867 12.76 -18.78 13.90
C LEU A 867 12.17 -19.51 15.10
N LYS A 868 11.57 -18.78 16.04
CA LYS A 868 10.98 -19.34 17.28
C LYS A 868 9.80 -20.30 17.04
N SER A 869 9.23 -20.30 15.84
CA SER A 869 8.24 -21.28 15.36
C SER A 869 8.85 -22.62 14.90
N VAL A 870 10.16 -22.66 14.60
CA VAL A 870 10.85 -23.84 14.05
C VAL A 870 11.76 -24.44 15.12
N ARG A 871 11.27 -25.48 15.81
CA ARG A 871 11.93 -26.10 16.97
C ARG A 871 13.33 -26.65 16.70
N GLY A 872 13.65 -26.96 15.43
CA GLY A 872 14.95 -27.44 14.97
C GLY A 872 15.99 -26.34 14.75
N GLN A 873 15.61 -25.06 14.73
CA GLN A 873 16.54 -23.94 14.59
C GLN A 873 17.07 -23.50 15.95
N VAL A 874 18.36 -23.74 16.21
CA VAL A 874 18.99 -23.44 17.49
C VAL A 874 19.63 -22.05 17.42
N GLY A 875 19.02 -21.08 18.10
CA GLY A 875 19.53 -19.71 18.23
C GLY A 875 20.47 -19.51 19.42
N ALA A 876 21.31 -18.49 19.35
CA ALA A 876 22.19 -18.06 20.43
C ALA A 876 21.34 -17.47 21.59
N PRO A 877 21.42 -18.03 22.81
CA PRO A 877 20.57 -17.60 23.93
C PRO A 877 20.92 -16.21 24.46
N MET A 878 22.10 -15.70 24.12
CA MET A 878 22.60 -14.38 24.50
C MET A 878 23.73 -13.94 23.54
N PRO A 879 24.01 -12.63 23.41
CA PRO A 879 25.18 -12.16 22.66
C PRO A 879 26.48 -12.70 23.27
N GLY A 880 27.41 -13.17 22.43
CA GLY A 880 28.66 -13.80 22.85
C GLY A 880 29.52 -14.27 21.68
N LYS A 881 30.75 -14.71 21.97
CA LYS A 881 31.70 -15.21 20.97
C LYS A 881 31.75 -16.74 20.99
N VAL A 882 31.69 -17.41 19.84
CA VAL A 882 31.84 -18.87 19.73
C VAL A 882 33.27 -19.26 20.10
N ILE A 883 33.42 -20.12 21.11
CA ILE A 883 34.71 -20.67 21.56
C ILE A 883 34.95 -22.04 20.93
N GLU A 884 33.91 -22.84 20.78
CA GLU A 884 34.00 -24.23 20.32
C GLU A 884 32.66 -24.67 19.72
N VAL A 885 32.68 -25.31 18.56
CA VAL A 885 31.54 -26.04 17.99
C VAL A 885 31.79 -27.54 18.24
N LYS A 886 30.81 -28.24 18.83
CA LYS A 886 30.97 -29.62 19.35
C LYS A 886 30.34 -30.70 18.47
N VAL A 887 29.79 -30.30 17.33
CA VAL A 887 29.06 -31.19 16.42
C VAL A 887 29.40 -30.86 14.96
N GLU A 888 29.20 -31.84 14.08
CA GLU A 888 29.41 -31.73 12.63
C GLU A 888 28.10 -31.92 11.85
N PRO A 889 27.97 -31.36 10.63
CA PRO A 889 26.83 -31.63 9.75
C PRO A 889 26.69 -33.12 9.44
N GLY A 890 25.47 -33.66 9.54
CA GLY A 890 25.17 -35.09 9.42
C GLY A 890 25.25 -35.87 10.74
N GLN A 891 25.72 -35.27 11.84
CA GLN A 891 25.82 -35.93 13.14
C GLN A 891 24.45 -36.09 13.81
N LYS A 892 24.19 -37.27 14.38
CA LYS A 892 23.06 -37.51 15.29
C LYS A 892 23.32 -36.87 16.65
N VAL A 893 22.33 -36.17 17.18
CA VAL A 893 22.37 -35.50 18.49
C VAL A 893 21.14 -35.86 19.32
N GLU A 894 21.34 -36.07 20.63
CA GLU A 894 20.26 -36.29 21.59
C GLU A 894 19.79 -34.97 22.23
N LYS A 895 18.53 -34.93 22.66
CA LYS A 895 18.00 -33.81 23.44
C LYS A 895 18.85 -33.57 24.70
N GLY A 896 19.37 -32.35 24.85
CA GLY A 896 20.24 -31.93 25.95
C GLY A 896 21.74 -32.10 25.66
N GLN A 897 22.12 -32.70 24.54
CA GLN A 897 23.53 -32.81 24.14
C GLN A 897 24.15 -31.43 23.84
N PRO A 898 25.39 -31.14 24.30
CA PRO A 898 26.12 -29.93 23.94
C PRO A 898 26.34 -29.79 22.42
N LEU A 899 26.08 -28.59 21.91
CA LEU A 899 26.21 -28.24 20.49
C LEU A 899 27.36 -27.25 20.25
N CYS A 900 27.47 -26.20 21.07
CA CYS A 900 28.59 -25.26 21.03
C CYS A 900 28.80 -24.57 22.40
N VAL A 901 29.92 -23.87 22.54
CA VAL A 901 30.25 -23.05 23.71
C VAL A 901 30.39 -21.59 23.29
N LEU A 902 29.65 -20.70 23.95
CA LEU A 902 29.72 -19.25 23.78
C LEU A 902 30.42 -18.61 24.98
N SER A 903 31.26 -17.59 24.76
CA SER A 903 31.82 -16.76 25.83
C SER A 903 31.24 -15.34 25.77
N ALA A 904 30.69 -14.89 26.90
CA ALA A 904 30.18 -13.54 27.07
C ALA A 904 30.65 -13.00 28.43
N MET A 905 31.25 -11.80 28.45
CA MET A 905 31.74 -11.16 29.68
C MET A 905 32.68 -12.05 30.54
N LYS A 906 33.48 -12.91 29.90
CA LYS A 906 34.35 -13.94 30.52
C LYS A 906 33.62 -15.12 31.18
N MET A 907 32.32 -15.27 30.96
CA MET A 907 31.55 -16.46 31.34
C MET A 907 31.32 -17.34 30.11
N GLU A 908 31.56 -18.63 30.24
CA GLU A 908 31.27 -19.62 29.20
C GLU A 908 29.89 -20.23 29.41
N THR A 909 29.11 -20.33 28.33
CA THR A 909 27.75 -20.87 28.30
C THR A 909 27.66 -21.94 27.23
N VAL A 910 27.27 -23.16 27.62
CA VAL A 910 27.08 -24.27 26.69
C VAL A 910 25.67 -24.23 26.12
N VAL A 911 25.55 -24.19 24.79
CA VAL A 911 24.26 -24.29 24.09
C VAL A 911 23.97 -25.77 23.83
N ASN A 912 22.81 -26.24 24.28
CA ASN A 912 22.41 -27.65 24.22
C ASN A 912 21.26 -27.89 23.24
N SER A 913 21.15 -29.10 22.70
CA SER A 913 20.11 -29.45 21.75
C SER A 913 18.70 -29.45 22.37
N PRO A 914 17.70 -28.80 21.74
CA PRO A 914 16.31 -28.80 22.22
C PRO A 914 15.54 -30.11 21.92
N LEU A 915 16.06 -30.97 21.03
CA LEU A 915 15.41 -32.19 20.54
C LEU A 915 16.43 -33.26 20.09
N THR A 916 15.97 -34.49 19.88
CA THR A 916 16.79 -35.57 19.29
C THR A 916 16.62 -35.55 17.77
N GLY A 917 17.71 -35.64 17.01
CA GLY A 917 17.67 -35.52 15.56
C GLY A 917 19.05 -35.52 14.89
N VAL A 918 19.10 -35.13 13.62
CA VAL A 918 20.33 -35.00 12.81
C VAL A 918 20.62 -33.52 12.56
N VAL A 919 21.85 -33.08 12.85
CA VAL A 919 22.33 -31.72 12.51
C VAL A 919 22.44 -31.61 10.99
N THR A 920 21.74 -30.66 10.38
CA THR A 920 21.73 -30.49 8.90
C THR A 920 22.71 -29.42 8.43
N VAL A 921 22.73 -28.27 9.11
CA VAL A 921 23.56 -27.11 8.74
C VAL A 921 24.08 -26.45 10.01
N ILE A 922 25.34 -26.03 9.99
CA ILE A 922 25.96 -25.18 11.02
C ILE A 922 26.26 -23.83 10.37
N HIS A 923 25.85 -22.75 11.02
CA HIS A 923 25.85 -21.37 10.49
C HIS A 923 26.92 -20.48 11.13
N VAL A 924 27.78 -21.06 11.99
CA VAL A 924 28.79 -20.36 12.77
C VAL A 924 30.11 -21.13 12.83
N ASP A 925 31.22 -20.41 12.75
CA ASP A 925 32.57 -20.93 13.01
C ASP A 925 33.07 -20.53 14.40
N THR A 926 34.14 -21.17 14.87
CA THR A 926 34.93 -20.69 16.01
C THR A 926 35.35 -19.22 15.83
N ASP A 927 35.43 -18.47 16.93
CA ASP A 927 35.67 -17.04 17.01
C ASP A 927 34.60 -16.11 16.39
N ASN A 928 33.49 -16.63 15.85
CA ASN A 928 32.37 -15.80 15.40
C ASN A 928 31.74 -15.05 16.59
N SER A 929 31.30 -13.81 16.37
CA SER A 929 30.61 -13.00 17.38
C SER A 929 29.12 -12.94 17.05
N LEU A 930 28.30 -13.45 17.96
CA LEU A 930 26.87 -13.60 17.81
C LEU A 930 26.11 -12.58 18.68
N GLU A 931 24.95 -12.16 18.19
CA GLU A 931 23.90 -11.50 18.95
C GLU A 931 22.87 -12.52 19.48
N GLY A 932 21.93 -12.05 20.32
CA GLY A 932 20.80 -12.87 20.74
C GLY A 932 19.93 -13.31 19.55
N ASP A 933 19.42 -14.55 19.64
CA ASP A 933 18.67 -15.27 18.61
C ASP A 933 19.44 -15.56 17.29
N ASP A 934 20.75 -15.29 17.18
CA ASP A 934 21.53 -15.69 15.99
C ASP A 934 21.55 -17.21 15.81
N LEU A 935 21.20 -17.70 14.62
CA LEU A 935 21.14 -19.11 14.27
C LEU A 935 22.54 -19.73 14.32
N ILE A 936 22.72 -20.69 15.22
CA ILE A 936 23.95 -21.47 15.40
C ILE A 936 23.93 -22.66 14.45
N LEU A 937 22.85 -23.46 14.49
CA LEU A 937 22.69 -24.64 13.65
C LEU A 937 21.22 -25.08 13.51
N GLU A 938 20.99 -26.00 12.59
CA GLU A 938 19.69 -26.59 12.29
C GLU A 938 19.69 -28.10 12.56
N ILE A 939 18.60 -28.61 13.12
CA ILE A 939 18.39 -30.02 13.45
C ILE A 939 17.07 -30.50 12.85
N THR A 940 17.13 -31.54 12.02
CA THR A 940 15.92 -32.28 11.60
C THR A 940 15.64 -33.36 12.63
N ALA A 941 14.43 -33.39 13.18
CA ALA A 941 14.02 -34.45 14.10
C ALA A 941 14.03 -35.81 13.39
N GLU A 942 14.48 -36.86 14.08
CA GLU A 942 14.11 -38.22 13.68
C GLU A 942 12.70 -38.52 14.20
N GLU A 943 11.86 -39.17 13.38
CA GLU A 943 10.51 -39.64 13.77
C GLU A 943 10.57 -40.85 14.72
#